data_AF-A0A7G9TAJ6-F1
#
_entry.id   AF-A0A7G9TAJ6-F1
#
_cell.length_a   1.000
_cell.length_b   1.000
_cell.length_c   1.000
_cell.angle_alpha   90.00
_cell.angle_beta   90.00
_cell.angle_gamma   90.00
#
_symmetry.space_group_name_H-M   'P 1'
#
loop_
_entity.id
_entity.type
_entity.pdbx_description
1 polymer ?
#
loop_
_entity_poly.entity_id
_entity_poly.type
_entity_poly.pdbx_seq_one_letter_code
_entity_poly.pdbx_strand_id
1 'polypeptide(L)'
;MNMDMQRFHATFFEESREGLEAMEAGLLSLEQGSRDGDLINSIFRAAHSIKGGSATFGFDAIAGLTHVLETLLDELRAGQRAVSPPAVDAMLASVDVLRALLAEAEHGTLADPAAVQAIKDRLNAVLSGQEAPAAPPAAAATKTDDTPEGWKIGFTPAPSLFMSGNDPLRILRELEHLGPLEIACRMERLPGFEQIDPLEAYLAWDLGLIGKVPRSAVDDVFAWVVDDCELDIQPMQRNAVPVDAVAVAAQPATAVVASGTQAPATAAAPAANDAAETSIRVSVDKIDGLINLVGELVITQAMLKQVSGMLDQAQCERLFAGLDLLERNTRDLQEAVIGVRMLPVDAVFRRFPRLVRDLSARLGKQVRLRTIGEGTELDKGLIERIADPLVHLVRNSIDHGLEMPDVRAQAGKDETGTITLAASHQGGHIVIEVSDDGRGLNRERILAKAAERGLAVPENPTDAQVWDLIFQPGFSTAEAVTDLSGRGVGMDVVRRNIQALGGEVQLESAAGHGTRVVIRLPLTLAILDGMAVSVGDETLILPLTYVLEALQPQAEDVRTVGGDGRVLRVRGEYLPIVALNEYYRYGDNRNAEQLVVVVEADGQKLALEVDELIGQQQVVVKNLENNYRRIDGISGATILGDGRVALIVDVGGLVRARRMQQAA
;
A
#
# COMPACT_ATOMS: atom_id res chain seq x y z
N MET A 1 -3.93 -31.33 -23.46
CA MET A 1 -3.60 -30.35 -24.51
C MET A 1 -4.09 -28.94 -24.18
N ASN A 2 -5.29 -28.72 -23.62
CA ASN A 2 -5.72 -27.36 -23.23
C ASN A 2 -4.93 -26.75 -22.05
N MET A 3 -4.47 -27.59 -21.11
CA MET A 3 -3.65 -27.19 -19.95
C MET A 3 -2.23 -26.71 -20.33
N ASP A 4 -1.66 -27.18 -21.44
CA ASP A 4 -0.31 -26.75 -21.87
C ASP A 4 -0.36 -25.34 -22.48
N MET A 5 -1.34 -25.07 -23.35
CA MET A 5 -1.55 -23.75 -23.98
C MET A 5 -1.83 -22.64 -22.94
N GLN A 6 -2.66 -22.90 -21.93
CA GLN A 6 -2.94 -21.93 -20.86
C GLN A 6 -1.69 -21.61 -20.02
N ARG A 7 -0.82 -22.62 -19.79
CA ARG A 7 0.44 -22.42 -19.08
C ARG A 7 1.45 -21.61 -19.90
N PHE A 8 1.51 -21.83 -21.22
CA PHE A 8 2.34 -21.03 -22.12
C PHE A 8 1.83 -19.59 -22.27
N HIS A 9 0.51 -19.37 -22.26
CA HIS A 9 -0.08 -18.02 -22.21
C HIS A 9 0.29 -17.31 -20.91
N ALA A 10 0.14 -17.96 -19.75
CA ALA A 10 0.50 -17.35 -18.47
C ALA A 10 1.98 -16.95 -18.41
N THR A 11 2.89 -17.82 -18.89
CA THR A 11 4.32 -17.49 -18.99
C THR A 11 4.58 -16.35 -19.97
N PHE A 12 3.92 -16.33 -21.13
CA PHE A 12 4.05 -15.23 -22.09
C PHE A 12 3.60 -13.89 -21.51
N PHE A 13 2.47 -13.83 -20.79
CA PHE A 13 1.99 -12.59 -20.18
C PHE A 13 2.92 -12.11 -19.07
N GLU A 14 3.46 -13.03 -18.26
CA GLU A 14 4.47 -12.72 -17.24
C GLU A 14 5.76 -12.18 -17.87
N GLU A 15 6.34 -12.87 -18.86
CA GLU A 15 7.53 -12.43 -19.58
C GLU A 15 7.31 -11.10 -20.32
N SER A 16 6.11 -10.88 -20.87
CA SER A 16 5.76 -9.62 -21.55
C SER A 16 5.65 -8.46 -20.56
N ARG A 17 5.13 -8.68 -19.35
CA ARG A 17 5.10 -7.65 -18.29
C ARG A 17 6.51 -7.31 -17.81
N GLU A 18 7.35 -8.31 -17.56
CA GLU A 18 8.77 -8.10 -17.22
C GLU A 18 9.49 -7.33 -18.35
N GLY A 19 9.23 -7.69 -19.61
CA GLY A 19 9.77 -7.00 -20.78
C GLY A 19 9.33 -5.53 -20.87
N LEU A 20 8.04 -5.24 -20.63
CA LEU A 20 7.53 -3.86 -20.64
C LEU A 20 8.11 -3.03 -19.49
N GLU A 21 8.29 -3.60 -18.30
CA GLU A 21 8.94 -2.92 -17.18
C GLU A 21 10.41 -2.58 -17.48
N ALA A 22 11.16 -3.53 -18.05
CA ALA A 22 12.54 -3.30 -18.48
C ALA A 22 12.62 -2.22 -19.57
N MET A 23 11.68 -2.24 -20.51
CA MET A 23 11.58 -1.24 -21.58
C MET A 23 11.28 0.16 -21.02
N GLU A 24 10.31 0.29 -20.11
CA GLU A 24 9.95 1.55 -19.45
C GLU A 24 11.13 2.14 -18.68
N ALA A 25 11.79 1.33 -17.85
CA ALA A 25 12.97 1.75 -17.08
C ALA A 25 14.12 2.20 -18.00
N GLY A 26 14.36 1.47 -19.09
CA GLY A 26 15.39 1.82 -20.06
C GLY A 26 15.09 3.13 -20.80
N LEU A 27 13.83 3.33 -21.23
CA LEU A 27 13.39 4.55 -21.90
C LEU A 27 13.49 5.78 -20.98
N LEU A 28 13.11 5.66 -19.71
CA LEU A 28 13.29 6.71 -18.70
C LEU A 28 14.78 7.05 -18.49
N SER A 29 15.66 6.06 -18.55
CA SER A 29 17.12 6.27 -18.43
C SER A 29 17.69 6.98 -19.66
N LEU A 30 17.18 6.69 -20.87
CA LEU A 30 17.55 7.41 -22.10
C LEU A 30 17.12 8.89 -22.05
N GLU A 31 15.96 9.18 -21.46
CA GLU A 31 15.47 10.55 -21.25
C GLU A 31 16.40 11.37 -20.34
N GLN A 32 16.93 10.74 -19.28
CA GLN A 32 17.85 11.37 -18.33
C GLN A 32 19.26 11.63 -18.89
N GLY A 33 19.48 11.35 -20.18
CA GLY A 33 20.73 11.64 -20.89
C GLY A 33 21.72 10.49 -20.94
N SER A 34 21.36 9.29 -20.45
CA SER A 34 22.15 8.08 -20.71
C SER A 34 22.09 7.77 -22.21
N ARG A 35 23.26 7.62 -22.86
CA ARG A 35 23.36 7.28 -24.29
C ARG A 35 24.13 5.99 -24.51
N ASP A 36 23.99 5.07 -23.58
CA ASP A 36 24.64 3.77 -23.63
C ASP A 36 24.03 2.90 -24.74
N GLY A 37 24.88 2.35 -25.60
CA GLY A 37 24.46 1.43 -26.65
C GLY A 37 23.90 0.12 -26.08
N ASP A 38 24.37 -0.30 -24.91
CA ASP A 38 23.89 -1.51 -24.23
C ASP A 38 22.46 -1.33 -23.70
N LEU A 39 22.10 -0.10 -23.29
CA LEU A 39 20.74 0.27 -22.88
C LEU A 39 19.76 0.23 -24.05
N ILE A 40 20.14 0.76 -25.23
CA ILE A 40 19.30 0.68 -26.43
C ILE A 40 19.11 -0.79 -26.86
N ASN A 41 20.17 -1.60 -26.74
CA ASN A 41 20.11 -3.03 -27.05
C ASN A 41 19.19 -3.80 -26.11
N SER A 42 19.15 -3.47 -24.82
CA SER A 42 18.26 -4.14 -23.86
C SER A 42 16.78 -3.80 -24.11
N ILE A 43 16.46 -2.53 -24.35
CA ILE A 43 15.12 -2.06 -24.73
C ILE A 43 14.67 -2.74 -26.03
N PHE A 44 15.55 -2.84 -27.02
CA PHE A 44 15.28 -3.54 -28.27
C PHE A 44 14.97 -5.03 -28.06
N ARG A 45 15.77 -5.73 -27.23
CA ARG A 45 15.52 -7.16 -26.92
C ARG A 45 14.16 -7.38 -26.27
N ALA A 46 13.77 -6.49 -25.35
CA ALA A 46 12.44 -6.56 -24.73
C ALA A 46 11.32 -6.40 -25.78
N ALA A 47 11.41 -5.39 -26.66
CA ALA A 47 10.42 -5.18 -27.72
C ALA A 47 10.36 -6.35 -28.71
N HIS A 48 11.53 -6.87 -29.10
CA HIS A 48 11.64 -8.01 -30.02
C HIS A 48 11.06 -9.30 -29.43
N SER A 49 11.28 -9.55 -28.12
CA SER A 49 10.72 -10.70 -27.42
C SER A 49 9.19 -10.62 -27.35
N ILE A 50 8.64 -9.46 -26.99
CA ILE A 50 7.17 -9.24 -26.94
C ILE A 50 6.56 -9.41 -28.33
N LYS A 51 7.19 -8.89 -29.39
CA LYS A 51 6.75 -9.12 -30.77
C LYS A 51 6.75 -10.61 -31.13
N GLY A 52 7.84 -11.32 -30.82
CA GLY A 52 7.98 -12.75 -31.11
C GLY A 52 6.93 -13.60 -30.41
N GLY A 53 6.72 -13.36 -29.11
CA GLY A 53 5.68 -14.03 -28.33
C GLY A 53 4.28 -13.70 -28.83
N SER A 54 3.96 -12.42 -29.01
CA SER A 54 2.62 -11.99 -29.46
C SER A 54 2.26 -12.52 -30.85
N ALA A 55 3.20 -12.56 -31.79
CA ALA A 55 2.99 -13.16 -33.11
C ALA A 55 2.78 -14.70 -33.04
N THR A 56 3.46 -15.37 -32.10
CA THR A 56 3.33 -16.82 -31.90
C THR A 56 1.96 -17.20 -31.33
N PHE A 57 1.41 -16.37 -30.44
CA PHE A 57 0.11 -16.60 -29.80
C PHE A 57 -1.07 -15.93 -30.53
N GLY A 58 -0.84 -15.24 -31.65
CA GLY A 58 -1.89 -14.64 -32.49
C GLY A 58 -2.45 -13.30 -31.98
N PHE A 59 -1.69 -12.58 -31.16
CA PHE A 59 -2.06 -11.25 -30.67
C PHE A 59 -1.61 -10.15 -31.66
N ASP A 60 -2.31 -10.06 -32.79
CA ASP A 60 -1.92 -9.21 -33.94
C ASP A 60 -1.80 -7.71 -33.60
N ALA A 61 -2.63 -7.20 -32.69
CA ALA A 61 -2.56 -5.82 -32.25
C ALA A 61 -1.25 -5.51 -31.50
N ILE A 62 -0.84 -6.43 -30.62
CA ILE A 62 0.42 -6.35 -29.86
C ILE A 62 1.61 -6.48 -30.81
N ALA A 63 1.59 -7.49 -31.68
CA ALA A 63 2.64 -7.72 -32.68
C ALA A 63 2.80 -6.52 -33.62
N GLY A 64 1.69 -5.93 -34.06
CA GLY A 64 1.69 -4.76 -34.95
C GLY A 64 2.23 -3.50 -34.29
N LEU A 65 1.87 -3.22 -33.03
CA LEU A 65 2.39 -2.04 -32.31
C LEU A 65 3.87 -2.21 -31.94
N THR A 66 4.26 -3.40 -31.45
CA THR A 66 5.66 -3.70 -31.13
C THR A 66 6.56 -3.67 -32.36
N HIS A 67 6.06 -4.03 -33.55
CA HIS A 67 6.83 -3.91 -34.78
C HIS A 67 7.19 -2.45 -35.13
N VAL A 68 6.26 -1.50 -34.97
CA VAL A 68 6.53 -0.08 -35.22
C VAL A 68 7.54 0.46 -34.20
N LEU A 69 7.39 0.06 -32.94
CA LEU A 69 8.33 0.41 -31.86
C LEU A 69 9.73 -0.16 -32.12
N GLU A 70 9.84 -1.42 -32.52
CA GLU A 70 11.09 -2.08 -32.87
C GLU A 70 11.80 -1.39 -34.04
N THR A 71 11.04 -0.97 -35.06
CA THR A 71 11.60 -0.22 -36.21
C THR A 71 12.23 1.11 -35.77
N LEU A 72 11.58 1.83 -34.84
CA LEU A 72 12.13 3.07 -34.29
C LEU A 72 13.38 2.83 -33.43
N LEU A 73 13.37 1.76 -32.62
CA LEU A 73 14.53 1.34 -31.82
C LEU A 73 15.69 0.87 -32.70
N ASP A 74 15.41 0.25 -33.85
CA ASP A 74 16.44 -0.15 -34.82
C ASP A 74 17.15 1.04 -35.47
N GLU A 75 16.42 2.11 -35.84
CA GLU A 75 17.04 3.35 -36.34
C GLU A 75 17.94 4.03 -35.29
N LEU A 76 17.50 4.03 -34.02
CA LEU A 76 18.29 4.53 -32.90
C LEU A 76 19.53 3.67 -32.66
N ARG A 77 19.39 2.35 -32.69
CA ARG A 77 20.48 1.38 -32.53
C ARG A 77 21.52 1.47 -33.64
N ALA A 78 21.08 1.65 -34.88
CA ALA A 78 21.96 1.79 -36.04
C ALA A 78 22.63 3.17 -36.14
N GLY A 79 22.33 4.10 -35.22
CA GLY A 79 22.82 5.47 -35.25
C GLY A 79 22.26 6.30 -36.42
N GLN A 80 21.21 5.80 -37.08
CA GLN A 80 20.53 6.49 -38.18
C GLN A 80 19.62 7.62 -37.66
N ARG A 81 19.25 7.56 -36.38
CA ARG A 81 18.47 8.56 -35.66
C ARG A 81 19.11 8.91 -34.31
N ALA A 82 19.05 10.18 -33.93
CA ALA A 82 19.45 10.61 -32.59
C ALA A 82 18.30 10.41 -31.58
N VAL A 83 18.64 10.07 -30.34
CA VAL A 83 17.68 10.05 -29.22
C VAL A 83 17.16 11.47 -29.00
N SER A 84 15.86 11.67 -29.25
CA SER A 84 15.18 12.96 -29.08
C SER A 84 14.02 12.83 -28.08
N PRO A 85 13.68 13.90 -27.32
CA PRO A 85 12.56 13.86 -26.37
C PRO A 85 11.23 13.42 -27.02
N PRO A 86 10.85 13.90 -28.23
CA PRO A 86 9.62 13.45 -28.89
C PRO A 86 9.60 11.95 -29.20
N ALA A 87 10.76 11.35 -29.51
CA ALA A 87 10.87 9.92 -29.77
C ALA A 87 10.73 9.12 -28.47
N VAL A 88 11.41 9.54 -27.40
CA VAL A 88 11.32 8.86 -26.09
C VAL A 88 9.91 8.93 -25.53
N ASP A 89 9.24 10.08 -25.63
CA ASP A 89 7.85 10.25 -25.17
C ASP A 89 6.85 9.39 -25.97
N ALA A 90 7.06 9.24 -27.28
CA ALA A 90 6.25 8.36 -28.10
C ALA A 90 6.46 6.89 -27.73
N MET A 91 7.70 6.48 -27.45
CA MET A 91 8.03 5.13 -27.01
C MET A 91 7.44 4.82 -25.62
N LEU A 92 7.55 5.73 -24.66
CA LEU A 92 6.93 5.58 -23.32
C LEU A 92 5.40 5.47 -23.41
N ALA A 93 4.76 6.34 -24.19
CA ALA A 93 3.31 6.25 -24.40
C ALA A 93 2.89 4.94 -25.10
N SER A 94 3.76 4.35 -25.92
CA SER A 94 3.49 3.04 -26.54
C SER A 94 3.57 1.87 -25.54
N VAL A 95 4.39 1.98 -24.50
CA VAL A 95 4.45 0.98 -23.41
C VAL A 95 3.11 0.93 -22.68
N ASP A 96 2.49 2.08 -22.41
CA ASP A 96 1.17 2.14 -21.76
C ASP A 96 0.09 1.46 -22.61
N VAL A 97 0.07 1.72 -23.92
CA VAL A 97 -0.87 1.07 -24.84
C VAL A 97 -0.58 -0.43 -24.97
N LEU A 98 0.68 -0.86 -24.94
CA LEU A 98 1.04 -2.28 -24.92
C LEU A 98 0.59 -2.98 -23.62
N ARG A 99 0.66 -2.30 -22.46
CA ARG A 99 0.11 -2.82 -21.19
C ARG A 99 -1.41 -3.01 -21.31
N ALA A 100 -2.12 -2.04 -21.89
CA ALA A 100 -3.56 -2.15 -22.11
C ALA A 100 -3.92 -3.29 -23.08
N LEU A 101 -3.18 -3.46 -24.18
CA LEU A 101 -3.40 -4.55 -25.13
C LEU A 101 -3.07 -5.93 -24.54
N LEU A 102 -2.06 -6.05 -23.67
CA LEU A 102 -1.80 -7.29 -22.94
C LEU A 102 -2.93 -7.60 -21.95
N ALA A 103 -3.47 -6.58 -21.27
CA ALA A 103 -4.64 -6.76 -20.41
C ALA A 103 -5.87 -7.21 -21.19
N GLU A 104 -6.11 -6.67 -22.39
CA GLU A 104 -7.15 -7.16 -23.32
C GLU A 104 -6.95 -8.63 -23.68
N ALA A 105 -5.72 -9.00 -24.06
CA ALA A 105 -5.38 -10.36 -24.47
C ALA A 105 -5.48 -11.39 -23.34
N GLU A 106 -5.23 -10.99 -22.09
CA GLU A 106 -5.23 -11.86 -20.91
C GLU A 106 -6.61 -11.94 -20.23
N HIS A 107 -7.31 -10.80 -20.11
CA HIS A 107 -8.51 -10.66 -19.29
C HIS A 107 -9.75 -10.21 -20.09
N GLY A 108 -9.62 -9.91 -21.39
CA GLY A 108 -10.73 -9.49 -22.25
C GLY A 108 -11.13 -8.01 -22.11
N THR A 109 -10.38 -7.21 -21.34
CA THR A 109 -10.61 -5.77 -21.19
C THR A 109 -10.29 -5.03 -22.49
N LEU A 110 -11.31 -4.63 -23.26
CA LEU A 110 -11.11 -3.99 -24.57
C LEU A 110 -10.21 -2.75 -24.48
N ALA A 111 -9.05 -2.79 -25.16
CA ALA A 111 -8.23 -1.59 -25.31
C ALA A 111 -8.92 -0.61 -26.25
N ASP A 112 -8.78 0.70 -26.00
CA ASP A 112 -9.35 1.74 -26.86
C ASP A 112 -8.69 1.68 -28.26
N PRO A 113 -9.43 1.30 -29.32
CA PRO A 113 -8.87 1.21 -30.67
C PRO A 113 -8.37 2.57 -31.18
N ALA A 114 -8.95 3.68 -30.71
CA ALA A 114 -8.50 5.02 -31.06
C ALA A 114 -7.14 5.34 -30.43
N ALA A 115 -6.92 4.95 -29.17
CA ALA A 115 -5.62 5.09 -28.51
C ALA A 115 -4.51 4.26 -29.20
N VAL A 116 -4.83 3.03 -29.62
CA VAL A 116 -3.92 2.15 -30.37
C VAL A 116 -3.55 2.76 -31.72
N GLN A 117 -4.51 3.32 -32.45
CA GLN A 117 -4.23 3.97 -33.72
C GLN A 117 -3.45 5.28 -33.54
N ALA A 118 -3.83 6.11 -32.57
CA ALA A 118 -3.17 7.38 -32.28
C ALA A 118 -1.68 7.19 -31.92
N ILE A 119 -1.34 6.15 -31.15
CA ILE A 119 0.06 5.88 -30.82
C ILE A 119 0.85 5.34 -32.02
N LYS A 120 0.23 4.52 -32.88
CA LYS A 120 0.85 4.08 -34.14
C LYS A 120 1.14 5.26 -35.05
N ASP A 121 0.20 6.18 -35.19
CA ASP A 121 0.37 7.39 -36.00
C ASP A 121 1.47 8.28 -35.42
N ARG A 122 1.54 8.42 -34.09
CA ARG A 122 2.59 9.17 -33.40
C ARG A 122 3.97 8.55 -33.61
N LEU A 123 4.12 7.23 -33.49
CA LEU A 123 5.38 6.53 -33.75
C LEU A 123 5.79 6.64 -35.23
N ASN A 124 4.85 6.51 -36.16
CA ASN A 124 5.10 6.67 -37.60
C ASN A 124 5.47 8.11 -37.98
N ALA A 125 4.88 9.11 -37.33
CA ALA A 125 5.27 10.51 -37.51
C ALA A 125 6.72 10.73 -37.09
N VAL A 126 7.12 10.18 -35.94
CA VAL A 126 8.52 10.20 -35.48
C VAL A 126 9.43 9.49 -36.50
N LEU A 127 9.07 8.30 -36.99
CA LEU A 127 9.82 7.54 -38.00
C LEU A 127 9.99 8.30 -39.32
N SER A 128 8.93 8.94 -39.83
CA SER A 128 8.98 9.67 -41.10
C SER A 128 9.75 11.00 -41.03
N GLY A 129 10.19 11.42 -39.83
CA GLY A 129 10.85 12.72 -39.63
C GLY A 129 9.91 13.91 -39.87
N GLN A 130 8.61 13.66 -39.99
CA GLN A 130 7.61 14.71 -39.98
C GLN A 130 7.38 15.09 -38.53
N GLU A 131 7.76 16.32 -38.16
CA GLU A 131 7.26 16.93 -36.93
C GLU A 131 5.73 16.95 -37.00
N ALA A 132 5.10 15.98 -36.33
CA ALA A 132 3.74 16.16 -35.89
C ALA A 132 3.75 17.39 -34.98
N PRO A 133 2.86 18.38 -35.20
CA PRO A 133 2.84 19.58 -34.38
C PRO A 133 2.69 19.15 -32.92
N ALA A 134 3.56 19.68 -32.05
CA ALA A 134 3.39 19.57 -30.62
C ALA A 134 1.96 19.97 -30.28
N ALA A 135 1.20 19.03 -29.71
CA ALA A 135 -0.08 19.37 -29.13
C ALA A 135 0.16 20.42 -28.03
N PRO A 136 -0.61 21.53 -27.98
CA PRO A 136 -0.60 22.42 -26.84
C PRO A 136 -0.97 21.62 -25.58
N PRO A 137 -0.58 22.09 -24.37
CA PRO A 137 -1.00 21.44 -23.13
C PRO A 137 -2.52 21.32 -23.15
N ALA A 138 -3.03 20.18 -22.67
CA ALA A 138 -4.45 19.88 -22.59
C ALA A 138 -5.20 20.96 -21.79
N ALA A 139 -5.57 22.04 -22.47
CA ALA A 139 -6.62 22.94 -22.06
C ALA A 139 -7.92 22.21 -22.33
N ALA A 140 -8.72 22.08 -21.27
CA ALA A 140 -10.09 21.61 -21.23
C ALA A 140 -10.77 21.65 -22.61
N ALA A 141 -10.96 20.47 -23.20
CA ALA A 141 -11.92 20.31 -24.27
C ALA A 141 -13.30 20.58 -23.66
N THR A 142 -13.85 21.76 -23.92
CA THR A 142 -15.29 22.00 -23.87
C THR A 142 -15.93 21.00 -24.83
N LYS A 143 -16.34 19.84 -24.31
CA LYS A 143 -17.27 18.94 -25.00
C LYS A 143 -18.59 19.69 -25.12
N THR A 144 -19.11 19.76 -26.34
CA THR A 144 -20.50 20.12 -26.59
C THR A 144 -21.40 19.20 -25.79
N ASP A 145 -22.33 19.83 -25.09
CA ASP A 145 -23.23 19.25 -24.09
C ASP A 145 -24.22 18.29 -24.77
N ASP A 146 -23.89 17.01 -24.82
CA ASP A 146 -24.80 15.90 -25.13
C ASP A 146 -24.81 14.91 -23.95
N THR A 147 -24.96 15.45 -22.73
CA THR A 147 -25.20 14.60 -21.54
C THR A 147 -26.64 14.09 -21.60
N PRO A 148 -26.84 12.75 -21.63
CA PRO A 148 -28.19 12.18 -21.55
C PRO A 148 -28.86 12.58 -20.23
N GLU A 149 -30.20 12.67 -20.22
CA GLU A 149 -30.98 13.11 -19.04
C GLU A 149 -30.96 12.10 -17.88
N GLY A 150 -30.36 10.93 -18.09
CA GLY A 150 -30.15 9.89 -17.08
C GLY A 150 -29.52 8.62 -17.67
N TRP A 151 -29.34 7.60 -16.84
CA TRP A 151 -28.74 6.32 -17.19
C TRP A 151 -29.57 5.15 -16.66
N LYS A 152 -29.72 4.10 -17.46
CA LYS A 152 -30.13 2.77 -17.00
C LYS A 152 -28.89 1.92 -16.80
N ILE A 153 -28.75 1.34 -15.62
CA ILE A 153 -27.57 0.56 -15.22
C ILE A 153 -28.07 -0.81 -14.74
N GLY A 154 -27.76 -1.86 -15.49
CA GLY A 154 -27.88 -3.25 -15.05
C GLY A 154 -26.59 -3.66 -14.33
N PHE A 155 -26.68 -3.99 -13.05
CA PHE A 155 -25.54 -4.39 -12.23
C PHE A 155 -25.73 -5.79 -11.66
N THR A 156 -24.86 -6.71 -12.05
CA THR A 156 -24.89 -8.10 -11.60
C THR A 156 -23.52 -8.50 -11.04
N PRO A 157 -23.34 -8.55 -9.72
CA PRO A 157 -22.13 -9.08 -9.10
C PRO A 157 -21.76 -10.49 -9.57
N ALA A 158 -20.45 -10.75 -9.72
CA ALA A 158 -19.92 -12.10 -9.72
C ALA A 158 -20.11 -12.73 -8.33
N PRO A 159 -20.30 -14.06 -8.23
CA PRO A 159 -20.43 -14.73 -6.93
C PRO A 159 -19.26 -14.42 -5.99
N SER A 160 -18.04 -14.26 -6.51
CA SER A 160 -16.83 -13.94 -5.76
C SER A 160 -16.72 -12.50 -5.23
N LEU A 161 -17.65 -11.59 -5.53
CA LEU A 161 -17.51 -10.16 -5.22
C LEU A 161 -17.23 -9.87 -3.73
N PHE A 162 -17.81 -10.65 -2.81
CA PHE A 162 -17.54 -10.45 -1.38
C PHE A 162 -16.13 -10.89 -0.96
N MET A 163 -15.50 -11.80 -1.72
CA MET A 163 -14.15 -12.30 -1.46
C MET A 163 -13.06 -11.29 -1.83
N SER A 164 -13.36 -10.34 -2.72
CA SER A 164 -12.50 -9.18 -3.00
C SER A 164 -12.77 -8.00 -2.06
N GLY A 165 -13.66 -8.17 -1.05
CA GLY A 165 -13.98 -7.15 -0.03
C GLY A 165 -14.93 -6.06 -0.51
N ASN A 166 -15.57 -6.24 -1.67
CA ASN A 166 -16.47 -5.27 -2.27
C ASN A 166 -17.92 -5.41 -1.77
N ASP A 167 -18.59 -4.28 -1.53
CA ASP A 167 -19.98 -4.23 -1.04
C ASP A 167 -20.88 -3.53 -2.07
N PRO A 168 -21.81 -4.27 -2.74
CA PRO A 168 -22.80 -3.72 -3.65
C PRO A 168 -23.58 -2.52 -3.10
N LEU A 169 -23.91 -2.51 -1.80
CA LEU A 169 -24.68 -1.41 -1.21
C LEU A 169 -23.89 -0.10 -1.16
N ARG A 170 -22.56 -0.16 -1.07
CA ARG A 170 -21.71 1.03 -1.16
C ARG A 170 -21.73 1.61 -2.56
N ILE A 171 -21.67 0.75 -3.57
CA ILE A 171 -21.72 1.15 -4.99
C ILE A 171 -23.06 1.82 -5.31
N LEU A 172 -24.18 1.26 -4.82
CA LEU A 172 -25.50 1.86 -4.99
C LEU A 172 -25.60 3.24 -4.31
N ARG A 173 -25.02 3.39 -3.11
CA ARG A 173 -24.97 4.69 -2.42
C ARG A 173 -24.12 5.72 -3.17
N GLU A 174 -22.99 5.32 -3.74
CA GLU A 174 -22.18 6.24 -4.55
C GLU A 174 -22.94 6.72 -5.80
N LEU A 175 -23.75 5.86 -6.43
CA LEU A 175 -24.65 6.27 -7.50
C LEU A 175 -25.75 7.25 -7.03
N GLU A 176 -26.33 7.07 -5.85
CA GLU A 176 -27.28 8.02 -5.25
C GLU A 176 -26.68 9.42 -5.04
N HIS A 177 -25.36 9.53 -4.84
CA HIS A 177 -24.68 10.82 -4.70
C HIS A 177 -24.55 11.57 -6.04
N LEU A 178 -24.58 10.85 -7.17
CA LEU A 178 -24.53 11.44 -8.51
C LEU A 178 -25.89 12.00 -8.96
N GLY A 179 -27.00 11.52 -8.40
CA GLY A 179 -28.34 11.98 -8.70
C GLY A 179 -29.43 11.05 -8.14
N PRO A 180 -30.72 11.43 -8.23
CA PRO A 180 -31.82 10.56 -7.82
C PRO A 180 -31.74 9.18 -8.50
N LEU A 181 -31.74 8.12 -7.69
CA LEU A 181 -31.58 6.74 -8.15
C LEU A 181 -32.87 5.95 -7.91
N GLU A 182 -33.41 5.36 -8.97
CA GLU A 182 -34.44 4.32 -8.87
C GLU A 182 -33.76 2.95 -8.80
N ILE A 183 -34.13 2.12 -7.81
CA ILE A 183 -33.47 0.83 -7.57
C ILE A 183 -34.52 -0.29 -7.62
N ALA A 184 -34.29 -1.29 -8.48
CA ALA A 184 -35.03 -2.54 -8.50
C ALA A 184 -34.06 -3.71 -8.28
N CYS A 185 -34.32 -4.55 -7.27
CA CYS A 185 -33.48 -5.72 -6.98
C CYS A 185 -34.00 -6.96 -7.74
N ARG A 186 -33.09 -7.63 -8.43
CA ARG A 186 -33.26 -8.88 -9.17
C ARG A 186 -32.80 -10.04 -8.29
N MET A 187 -33.71 -10.95 -7.98
CA MET A 187 -33.50 -12.07 -7.02
C MET A 187 -33.51 -13.45 -7.70
N GLU A 188 -33.49 -13.51 -9.03
CA GLU A 188 -33.65 -14.75 -9.80
C GLU A 188 -32.49 -15.74 -9.60
N ARG A 189 -31.32 -15.23 -9.21
CA ARG A 189 -30.10 -15.99 -8.88
C ARG A 189 -30.03 -16.46 -7.43
N LEU A 190 -30.97 -16.06 -6.58
CA LEU A 190 -30.95 -16.42 -5.15
C LEU A 190 -31.37 -17.89 -4.98
N PRO A 191 -30.47 -18.78 -4.53
CA PRO A 191 -30.82 -20.18 -4.30
C PRO A 191 -31.72 -20.33 -3.07
N GLY A 192 -32.34 -21.50 -2.93
CA GLY A 192 -33.07 -21.84 -1.70
C GLY A 192 -32.14 -21.81 -0.47
N PHE A 193 -32.70 -21.51 0.71
CA PHE A 193 -31.92 -21.26 1.94
C PHE A 193 -30.92 -22.36 2.32
N GLU A 194 -31.20 -23.63 1.98
CA GLU A 194 -30.31 -24.75 2.27
C GLU A 194 -29.07 -24.82 1.36
N GLN A 195 -29.06 -24.07 0.25
CA GLN A 195 -28.03 -24.07 -0.79
C GLN A 195 -27.32 -22.71 -0.91
N ILE A 196 -27.63 -21.78 0.00
CA ILE A 196 -27.05 -20.43 -0.02
C ILE A 196 -25.65 -20.47 0.62
N ASP A 197 -24.63 -20.03 -0.13
CA ASP A 197 -23.33 -19.75 0.45
C ASP A 197 -23.30 -18.28 0.93
N PRO A 198 -23.14 -18.00 2.23
CA PRO A 198 -23.13 -16.63 2.74
C PRO A 198 -21.94 -15.79 2.23
N LEU A 199 -20.94 -16.40 1.58
CA LEU A 199 -19.79 -15.72 1.01
C LEU A 199 -19.97 -15.34 -0.47
N GLU A 200 -21.08 -15.74 -1.10
CA GLU A 200 -21.34 -15.45 -2.52
C GLU A 200 -22.40 -14.36 -2.73
N ALA A 201 -22.20 -13.54 -3.78
CA ALA A 201 -23.17 -12.53 -4.18
C ALA A 201 -24.21 -13.11 -5.18
N TYR A 202 -25.48 -13.14 -4.76
CA TYR A 202 -26.58 -13.67 -5.60
C TYR A 202 -27.54 -12.59 -6.12
N LEU A 203 -27.62 -11.44 -5.45
CA LEU A 203 -28.54 -10.37 -5.84
C LEU A 203 -27.95 -9.54 -6.97
N ALA A 204 -28.80 -9.14 -7.91
CA ALA A 204 -28.48 -8.18 -8.95
C ALA A 204 -29.43 -6.98 -8.85
N TRP A 205 -29.15 -5.92 -9.59
CA TRP A 205 -29.96 -4.71 -9.59
C TRP A 205 -30.13 -4.14 -10.99
N ASP A 206 -31.29 -3.51 -11.19
CA ASP A 206 -31.55 -2.59 -12.28
C ASP A 206 -31.73 -1.21 -11.68
N LEU A 207 -30.94 -0.24 -12.15
CA LEU A 207 -30.84 1.08 -11.56
C LEU A 207 -31.18 2.15 -12.61
N GLY A 208 -31.97 3.14 -12.22
CA GLY A 208 -32.27 4.32 -13.03
C GLY A 208 -31.69 5.56 -12.39
N LEU A 209 -30.54 6.03 -12.86
CA LEU A 209 -29.89 7.25 -12.38
C LEU A 209 -30.42 8.45 -13.17
N ILE A 210 -31.14 9.35 -12.51
CA ILE A 210 -31.79 10.51 -13.14
C ILE A 210 -30.90 11.74 -12.97
N GLY A 211 -30.59 12.44 -14.05
CA GLY A 211 -29.78 13.66 -14.03
C GLY A 211 -28.74 13.70 -15.15
N LYS A 212 -28.26 14.92 -15.46
CA LYS A 212 -27.19 15.15 -16.44
C LYS A 212 -25.83 14.75 -15.86
N VAL A 213 -25.64 13.44 -15.67
CA VAL A 213 -24.39 12.87 -15.14
C VAL A 213 -23.53 12.42 -16.33
N PRO A 214 -22.26 12.85 -16.44
CA PRO A 214 -21.38 12.36 -17.51
C PRO A 214 -21.12 10.86 -17.32
N ARG A 215 -21.05 10.09 -18.41
CA ARG A 215 -20.84 8.64 -18.37
C ARG A 215 -19.61 8.24 -17.54
N SER A 216 -18.53 9.02 -17.65
CA SER A 216 -17.29 8.80 -16.90
C SER A 216 -17.52 8.80 -15.38
N ALA A 217 -18.43 9.63 -14.87
CA ALA A 217 -18.74 9.63 -13.43
C ALA A 217 -19.50 8.36 -13.00
N VAL A 218 -20.30 7.77 -13.90
CA VAL A 218 -20.95 6.47 -13.64
C VAL A 218 -19.91 5.36 -13.72
N ASP A 219 -19.05 5.36 -14.75
CA ASP A 219 -17.98 4.38 -14.91
C ASP A 219 -16.99 4.40 -13.72
N ASP A 220 -16.66 5.58 -13.19
CA ASP A 220 -15.78 5.76 -12.02
C ASP A 220 -16.33 5.10 -10.74
N VAL A 221 -17.66 5.05 -10.58
CA VAL A 221 -18.29 4.37 -9.43
C VAL A 221 -18.07 2.86 -9.48
N PHE A 222 -17.98 2.29 -10.69
CA PHE A 222 -17.78 0.87 -10.91
C PHE A 222 -16.33 0.47 -11.19
N ALA A 223 -15.40 1.43 -11.36
CA ALA A 223 -14.01 1.22 -11.78
C ALA A 223 -13.23 0.16 -10.96
N TRP A 224 -13.64 -0.06 -9.70
CA TRP A 224 -12.98 -0.96 -8.74
C TRP A 224 -13.56 -2.38 -8.72
N VAL A 225 -14.70 -2.58 -9.40
CA VAL A 225 -15.42 -3.86 -9.45
C VAL A 225 -15.69 -4.34 -10.86
N VAL A 226 -15.14 -3.66 -11.89
CA VAL A 226 -15.36 -4.01 -13.31
C VAL A 226 -14.98 -5.46 -13.60
N ASP A 227 -13.98 -5.99 -12.90
CA ASP A 227 -13.49 -7.37 -13.05
C ASP A 227 -14.33 -8.40 -12.26
N ASP A 228 -15.18 -7.95 -11.33
CA ASP A 228 -15.97 -8.78 -10.41
C ASP A 228 -17.50 -8.57 -10.59
N CYS A 229 -17.95 -7.98 -11.71
CA CYS A 229 -19.37 -7.85 -12.02
C CYS A 229 -19.67 -7.73 -13.51
N GLU A 230 -20.89 -8.08 -13.91
CA GLU A 230 -21.43 -7.75 -15.22
C GLU A 230 -22.18 -6.42 -15.13
N LEU A 231 -21.82 -5.48 -16.01
CA LEU A 231 -22.39 -4.14 -16.08
C LEU A 231 -22.92 -3.84 -17.48
N ASP A 232 -24.16 -3.37 -17.54
CA ASP A 232 -24.77 -2.82 -18.75
C ASP A 232 -25.25 -1.39 -18.47
N ILE A 233 -24.68 -0.40 -19.17
CA ILE A 233 -24.96 1.02 -18.95
C ILE A 233 -25.50 1.63 -20.25
N GLN A 234 -26.77 2.05 -20.22
CA GLN A 234 -27.48 2.59 -21.37
C GLN A 234 -28.01 4.01 -21.10
N PRO A 235 -27.89 4.97 -22.04
CA PRO A 235 -28.40 6.33 -21.84
C PRO A 235 -29.94 6.36 -21.84
N MET A 236 -30.54 7.10 -20.91
CA MET A 236 -31.98 7.38 -20.91
C MET A 236 -32.26 8.60 -21.78
N GLN A 237 -32.87 8.39 -22.95
CA GLN A 237 -33.55 9.47 -23.68
C GLN A 237 -35.04 9.42 -23.33
N ARG A 238 -35.59 10.57 -22.94
CA ARG A 238 -37.02 10.69 -22.65
C ARG A 238 -37.80 10.73 -23.96
N ASN A 239 -38.10 9.56 -24.53
CA ASN A 239 -39.13 9.47 -25.57
C ASN A 239 -40.49 9.18 -24.95
N ALA A 240 -41.44 10.03 -25.30
CA ALA A 240 -42.85 9.88 -25.01
C ALA A 240 -43.34 8.46 -25.36
N VAL A 241 -44.23 7.95 -24.51
CA VAL A 241 -44.99 6.70 -24.67
C VAL A 241 -45.51 6.57 -26.11
N PRO A 242 -45.33 5.40 -26.75
CA PRO A 242 -46.49 4.54 -26.99
C PRO A 242 -46.24 3.02 -26.86
N VAL A 243 -47.04 2.40 -25.99
CA VAL A 243 -47.85 1.16 -26.13
C VAL A 243 -47.41 0.01 -27.06
N ASP A 244 -47.31 -1.18 -26.45
CA ASP A 244 -47.42 -2.58 -26.92
C ASP A 244 -46.71 -3.07 -28.20
N ALA A 245 -45.91 -4.14 -28.04
CA ALA A 245 -46.20 -5.43 -28.69
C ALA A 245 -45.29 -6.57 -28.15
N VAL A 246 -45.95 -7.67 -27.78
CA VAL A 246 -45.41 -8.98 -27.38
C VAL A 246 -44.90 -9.76 -28.61
N ALA A 247 -43.76 -10.48 -28.52
CA ALA A 247 -43.52 -11.73 -29.27
C ALA A 247 -42.24 -12.52 -28.87
N VAL A 248 -42.43 -13.54 -28.02
CA VAL A 248 -42.02 -14.96 -28.12
C VAL A 248 -40.77 -15.39 -28.94
N ALA A 249 -39.81 -15.99 -28.20
CA ALA A 249 -39.00 -17.21 -28.40
C ALA A 249 -38.33 -17.57 -29.76
N ALA A 250 -37.05 -17.97 -29.69
CA ALA A 250 -36.57 -19.32 -30.08
C ALA A 250 -35.02 -19.47 -29.97
N GLN A 251 -34.56 -20.45 -29.19
CA GLN A 251 -33.35 -21.27 -29.46
C GLN A 251 -33.64 -22.21 -30.66
N PRO A 252 -32.67 -22.81 -31.40
CA PRO A 252 -31.60 -23.65 -30.79
C PRO A 252 -30.28 -23.93 -31.57
N ALA A 253 -29.38 -24.64 -30.86
CA ALA A 253 -28.55 -25.78 -31.27
C ALA A 253 -27.34 -25.66 -32.23
N THR A 254 -26.14 -25.78 -31.62
CA THR A 254 -25.06 -26.76 -31.89
C THR A 254 -24.95 -27.45 -33.25
N ALA A 255 -23.74 -27.41 -33.83
CA ALA A 255 -23.18 -28.49 -34.64
C ALA A 255 -21.68 -28.65 -34.41
N VAL A 256 -21.29 -29.88 -34.08
CA VAL A 256 -19.93 -30.40 -33.90
C VAL A 256 -19.36 -30.79 -35.27
N VAL A 257 -18.10 -30.43 -35.56
CA VAL A 257 -17.26 -31.23 -36.46
C VAL A 257 -15.80 -31.19 -36.02
N ALA A 258 -15.24 -32.37 -35.83
CA ALA A 258 -13.85 -32.63 -35.50
C ALA A 258 -13.00 -32.92 -36.75
N SER A 259 -11.69 -32.92 -36.53
CA SER A 259 -10.62 -33.67 -37.23
C SER A 259 -9.76 -32.89 -38.22
N GLY A 260 -8.44 -32.86 -37.97
CA GLY A 260 -7.45 -32.44 -38.95
C GLY A 260 -6.04 -32.29 -38.40
N THR A 261 -5.45 -33.38 -37.92
CA THR A 261 -4.05 -33.51 -37.49
C THR A 261 -3.06 -33.17 -38.62
N GLN A 262 -2.06 -32.32 -38.34
CA GLN A 262 -0.71 -32.41 -38.94
C GLN A 262 0.30 -31.52 -38.18
N ALA A 263 1.28 -32.16 -37.54
CA ALA A 263 2.59 -31.57 -37.26
C ALA A 263 3.54 -31.99 -38.41
N PRO A 264 4.60 -31.21 -38.70
CA PRO A 264 5.88 -31.65 -38.13
C PRO A 264 6.93 -30.54 -37.83
N ALA A 265 7.87 -30.97 -36.98
CA ALA A 265 9.31 -30.72 -37.02
C ALA A 265 9.89 -29.37 -36.53
N THR A 266 10.34 -29.47 -35.27
CA THR A 266 11.48 -28.81 -34.64
C THR A 266 12.74 -28.70 -35.49
N ALA A 267 13.37 -27.53 -35.47
CA ALA A 267 14.79 -27.33 -35.72
C ALA A 267 15.39 -26.45 -34.60
N ALA A 268 16.37 -26.99 -33.88
CA ALA A 268 17.11 -26.32 -32.82
C ALA A 268 18.52 -25.96 -33.29
N ALA A 269 19.00 -24.78 -32.90
CA ALA A 269 20.42 -24.39 -32.86
C ALA A 269 20.58 -23.19 -31.88
N PRO A 270 21.78 -22.88 -31.36
CA PRO A 270 22.22 -23.23 -30.02
C PRO A 270 22.36 -22.02 -29.07
N ALA A 271 22.17 -22.25 -27.77
CA ALA A 271 22.38 -21.26 -26.72
C ALA A 271 23.87 -21.10 -26.38
N ALA A 272 24.33 -19.85 -26.36
CA ALA A 272 25.59 -19.45 -25.74
C ALA A 272 25.35 -19.17 -24.25
N ASN A 273 26.27 -19.65 -23.42
CA ASN A 273 26.30 -19.47 -21.97
C ASN A 273 26.40 -17.99 -21.59
N ASP A 274 25.38 -17.47 -20.93
CA ASP A 274 25.55 -16.49 -19.86
C ASP A 274 25.19 -17.20 -18.55
N ALA A 275 26.02 -16.99 -17.52
CA ALA A 275 25.83 -17.53 -16.19
C ALA A 275 24.55 -16.97 -15.59
N ALA A 276 23.43 -17.66 -15.82
CA ALA A 276 22.18 -17.38 -15.16
C ALA A 276 22.36 -17.57 -13.66
N GLU A 277 22.15 -16.51 -12.89
CA GLU A 277 21.82 -16.64 -11.48
C GLU A 277 20.64 -17.61 -11.39
N THR A 278 20.88 -18.74 -10.72
CA THR A 278 19.89 -19.81 -10.59
C THR A 278 18.87 -19.42 -9.54
N SER A 279 17.98 -18.50 -9.90
CA SER A 279 16.86 -18.13 -9.03
C SER A 279 15.79 -19.23 -9.07
N ILE A 280 15.31 -19.62 -7.88
CA ILE A 280 14.22 -20.59 -7.72
C ILE A 280 12.98 -19.80 -7.31
N ARG A 281 11.95 -19.80 -8.16
CA ARG A 281 10.65 -19.20 -7.82
C ARG A 281 9.94 -20.07 -6.78
N VAL A 282 9.68 -19.50 -5.61
CA VAL A 282 8.95 -20.15 -4.50
C VAL A 282 7.68 -19.35 -4.21
N SER A 283 6.56 -20.02 -3.94
CA SER A 283 5.31 -19.35 -3.60
C SER A 283 5.41 -18.67 -2.21
N VAL A 284 4.75 -17.52 -2.07
CA VAL A 284 4.74 -16.72 -0.83
C VAL A 284 4.26 -17.57 0.37
N ASP A 285 3.20 -18.37 0.19
CA ASP A 285 2.65 -19.22 1.25
C ASP A 285 3.67 -20.20 1.86
N LYS A 286 4.62 -20.68 1.06
CA LYS A 286 5.66 -21.61 1.55
C LYS A 286 6.68 -20.90 2.42
N ILE A 287 7.03 -19.66 2.06
CA ILE A 287 7.95 -18.82 2.83
C ILE A 287 7.26 -18.41 4.13
N ASP A 288 5.98 -18.02 4.08
CA ASP A 288 5.18 -17.71 5.28
C ASP A 288 5.02 -18.93 6.20
N GLY A 289 4.85 -20.13 5.62
CA GLY A 289 4.86 -21.39 6.37
C GLY A 289 6.18 -21.64 7.09
N LEU A 290 7.32 -21.43 6.42
CA LEU A 290 8.66 -21.55 7.05
C LEU A 290 8.85 -20.54 8.18
N ILE A 291 8.39 -19.31 7.98
CA ILE A 291 8.40 -18.26 9.00
C ILE A 291 7.59 -18.68 10.23
N ASN A 292 6.40 -19.24 10.04
CA ASN A 292 5.57 -19.71 11.15
C ASN A 292 6.25 -20.84 11.91
N LEU A 293 6.85 -21.79 11.21
CA LEU A 293 7.61 -22.89 11.82
C LEU A 293 8.82 -22.38 12.62
N VAL A 294 9.57 -21.40 12.09
CA VAL A 294 10.66 -20.76 12.83
C VAL A 294 10.13 -20.01 14.05
N GLY A 295 9.00 -19.32 13.93
CA GLY A 295 8.33 -18.67 15.07
C GLY A 295 7.93 -19.68 16.16
N GLU A 296 7.35 -20.82 15.77
CA GLU A 296 7.02 -21.92 16.69
C GLU A 296 8.27 -22.55 17.31
N LEU A 297 9.38 -22.62 16.57
CA LEU A 297 10.66 -23.10 17.08
C LEU A 297 11.24 -22.15 18.13
N VAL A 298 11.18 -20.83 17.90
CA VAL A 298 11.58 -19.81 18.89
C VAL A 298 10.73 -19.93 20.16
N ILE A 299 9.41 -20.12 20.03
CA ILE A 299 8.52 -20.35 21.17
C ILE A 299 8.92 -21.63 21.91
N THR A 300 9.11 -22.75 21.19
CA THR A 300 9.48 -24.04 21.79
C THR A 300 10.83 -23.95 22.52
N GLN A 301 11.80 -23.23 21.94
CA GLN A 301 13.11 -23.00 22.55
C GLN A 301 13.00 -22.13 23.81
N ALA A 302 12.18 -21.07 23.79
CA ALA A 302 11.88 -20.28 25.00
C ALA A 302 11.22 -21.15 26.09
N MET A 303 10.30 -22.03 25.71
CA MET A 303 9.67 -22.98 26.64
C MET A 303 10.67 -23.92 27.29
N LEU A 304 11.58 -24.50 26.49
CA LEU A 304 12.63 -25.37 27.01
C LEU A 304 13.57 -24.62 27.96
N LYS A 305 13.91 -23.37 27.64
CA LYS A 305 14.77 -22.52 28.49
C LYS A 305 14.08 -22.23 29.83
N GLN A 306 12.79 -21.91 29.83
CA GLN A 306 12.02 -21.66 31.05
C GLN A 306 11.91 -22.91 31.93
N VAL A 307 11.54 -24.07 31.37
CA VAL A 307 11.46 -25.34 32.11
C VAL A 307 12.84 -25.72 32.67
N SER A 308 13.91 -25.49 31.91
CA SER A 308 15.27 -25.75 32.38
C SER A 308 15.70 -24.85 33.54
N GLY A 309 15.12 -23.64 33.65
CA GLY A 309 15.39 -22.72 34.75
C GLY A 309 14.94 -23.23 36.13
N MET A 310 14.10 -24.27 36.17
CA MET A 310 13.70 -24.96 37.41
C MET A 310 14.71 -26.01 37.86
N LEU A 311 15.75 -26.29 37.06
CA LEU A 311 16.78 -27.29 37.33
C LEU A 311 18.03 -26.63 37.96
N ASP A 312 18.75 -27.37 38.80
CA ASP A 312 20.01 -26.90 39.39
C ASP A 312 21.09 -26.74 38.31
N GLN A 313 21.54 -25.49 38.11
CA GLN A 313 22.48 -25.11 37.07
C GLN A 313 23.81 -25.86 37.18
N ALA A 314 24.28 -26.16 38.40
CA ALA A 314 25.53 -26.87 38.62
C ALA A 314 25.47 -28.35 38.21
N GLN A 315 24.28 -28.94 38.21
CA GLN A 315 24.09 -30.36 37.84
C GLN A 315 23.77 -30.54 36.36
N CYS A 316 23.29 -29.49 35.70
CA CYS A 316 22.80 -29.53 34.32
C CYS A 316 23.60 -28.66 33.34
N GLU A 317 24.88 -28.37 33.60
CA GLU A 317 25.74 -27.52 32.73
C GLU A 317 25.67 -27.89 31.23
N ARG A 318 25.69 -29.19 30.90
CA ARG A 318 25.60 -29.67 29.50
C ARG A 318 24.25 -29.33 28.84
N LEU A 319 23.16 -29.32 29.60
CA LEU A 319 21.83 -28.95 29.10
C LEU A 319 21.80 -27.47 28.77
N PHE A 320 22.26 -26.61 29.69
CA PHE A 320 22.30 -25.16 29.46
C PHE A 320 23.18 -24.79 28.26
N ALA A 321 24.37 -25.39 28.14
CA ALA A 321 25.22 -25.20 26.97
C ALA A 321 24.55 -25.65 25.65
N GLY A 322 23.75 -26.73 25.70
CA GLY A 322 22.96 -27.19 24.55
C GLY A 322 21.81 -26.25 24.19
N LEU A 323 21.14 -25.67 25.20
CA LEU A 323 20.06 -24.69 25.00
C LEU A 323 20.58 -23.37 24.43
N ASP A 324 21.74 -22.90 24.89
CA ASP A 324 22.39 -21.71 24.33
C ASP A 324 22.83 -21.94 22.87
N LEU A 325 23.30 -23.15 22.54
CA LEU A 325 23.60 -23.50 21.15
C LEU A 325 22.35 -23.57 20.28
N LEU A 326 21.26 -24.14 20.81
CA LEU A 326 19.96 -24.17 20.13
C LEU A 326 19.44 -22.76 19.87
N GLU A 327 19.56 -21.85 20.84
CA GLU A 327 19.20 -20.43 20.71
C GLU A 327 19.96 -19.77 19.56
N ARG A 328 21.30 -19.94 19.52
CA ARG A 328 22.14 -19.39 18.44
C ARG A 328 21.75 -19.95 17.08
N ASN A 329 21.64 -21.27 16.95
CA ASN A 329 21.26 -21.90 15.69
C ASN A 329 19.85 -21.50 15.23
N THR A 330 18.91 -21.31 16.17
CA THR A 330 17.54 -20.87 15.86
C THR A 330 17.55 -19.43 15.36
N ARG A 331 18.38 -18.55 15.96
CA ARG A 331 18.58 -17.19 15.48
C ARG A 331 19.21 -17.15 14.08
N ASP A 332 20.25 -17.93 13.84
CA ASP A 332 20.89 -18.02 12.52
C ASP A 332 19.90 -18.52 11.46
N LEU A 333 19.06 -19.50 11.80
CA LEU A 333 17.99 -20.00 10.92
C LEU A 333 16.94 -18.92 10.66
N GLN A 334 16.56 -18.16 11.69
CA GLN A 334 15.62 -17.05 11.55
C GLN A 334 16.16 -15.97 10.61
N GLU A 335 17.42 -15.56 10.79
CA GLU A 335 18.09 -14.59 9.92
C GLU A 335 18.16 -15.10 8.46
N ALA A 336 18.48 -16.38 8.25
CA ALA A 336 18.52 -16.99 6.92
C ALA A 336 17.14 -17.03 6.24
N VAL A 337 16.08 -17.44 6.96
CA VAL A 337 14.71 -17.49 6.42
C VAL A 337 14.17 -16.09 6.11
N ILE A 338 14.52 -15.10 6.93
CA ILE A 338 14.20 -13.69 6.68
C ILE A 338 14.87 -13.22 5.39
N GLY A 339 16.15 -13.55 5.19
CA GLY A 339 16.88 -13.23 3.96
C GLY A 339 16.21 -13.76 2.69
N VAL A 340 15.50 -14.89 2.74
CA VAL A 340 14.77 -15.44 1.58
C VAL A 340 13.58 -14.56 1.15
N ARG A 341 13.01 -13.77 2.06
CA ARG A 341 11.87 -12.87 1.78
C ARG A 341 12.28 -11.46 1.37
N MET A 342 13.56 -11.14 1.56
CA MET A 342 14.10 -9.81 1.27
C MET A 342 14.10 -9.53 -0.23
N LEU A 343 13.62 -8.33 -0.58
CA LEU A 343 13.66 -7.78 -1.92
C LEU A 343 14.34 -6.40 -1.86
N PRO A 344 15.06 -5.99 -2.91
CA PRO A 344 15.66 -4.66 -2.94
C PRO A 344 14.56 -3.58 -2.94
N VAL A 345 14.78 -2.50 -2.18
CA VAL A 345 13.88 -1.33 -2.12
C VAL A 345 13.71 -0.68 -3.50
N ASP A 346 14.65 -0.90 -4.43
CA ASP A 346 14.55 -0.52 -5.84
C ASP A 346 13.18 -0.84 -6.47
N ALA A 347 12.55 -1.97 -6.10
CA ALA A 347 11.23 -2.35 -6.60
C ALA A 347 10.15 -1.28 -6.34
N VAL A 348 10.24 -0.54 -5.22
CA VAL A 348 9.37 0.59 -4.92
C VAL A 348 9.89 1.87 -5.59
N PHE A 349 11.20 2.10 -5.57
CA PHE A 349 11.82 3.33 -6.08
C PHE A 349 11.60 3.54 -7.59
N ARG A 350 11.54 2.46 -8.38
CA ARG A 350 11.26 2.50 -9.83
C ARG A 350 9.93 3.17 -10.21
N ARG A 351 8.96 3.27 -9.29
CA ARG A 351 7.65 3.90 -9.55
C ARG A 351 7.69 5.43 -9.46
N PHE A 352 8.65 5.99 -8.72
CA PHE A 352 8.70 7.42 -8.42
C PHE A 352 9.14 8.32 -9.57
N PRO A 353 10.06 7.93 -10.49
CA PRO A 353 10.43 8.79 -11.62
C PRO A 353 9.21 9.26 -12.44
N ARG A 354 8.27 8.34 -12.74
CA ARG A 354 7.02 8.66 -13.46
C ARG A 354 6.12 9.59 -12.64
N LEU A 355 5.89 9.25 -11.36
CA LEU A 355 5.07 10.07 -10.45
C LEU A 355 5.60 11.51 -10.32
N VAL A 356 6.91 11.66 -10.15
CA VAL A 356 7.57 12.97 -10.03
C VAL A 356 7.41 13.75 -11.34
N ARG A 357 7.63 13.11 -12.49
CA ARG A 357 7.47 13.73 -13.81
C ARG A 357 6.04 14.24 -14.02
N ASP A 358 5.03 13.42 -13.75
CA ASP A 358 3.61 13.78 -13.93
C ASP A 358 3.20 14.95 -13.01
N LEU A 359 3.60 14.91 -11.74
CA LEU A 359 3.32 15.99 -10.78
C LEU A 359 4.08 17.28 -11.11
N SER A 360 5.34 17.17 -11.53
CA SER A 360 6.18 18.30 -11.94
C SER A 360 5.54 19.03 -13.12
N ALA A 361 5.09 18.31 -14.14
CA ALA A 361 4.41 18.86 -15.31
C ALA A 361 3.07 19.52 -14.95
N ARG A 362 2.26 18.86 -14.11
CA ARG A 362 0.95 19.37 -13.69
C ARG A 362 1.04 20.66 -12.87
N LEU A 363 2.06 20.79 -12.04
CA LEU A 363 2.25 21.93 -11.14
C LEU A 363 3.18 22.99 -11.72
N GLY A 364 3.80 22.76 -12.88
CA GLY A 364 4.74 23.70 -13.50
C GLY A 364 6.05 23.88 -12.72
N LYS A 365 6.43 22.90 -11.90
CA LYS A 365 7.70 22.90 -11.16
C LYS A 365 8.77 22.14 -11.96
N GLN A 366 10.04 22.42 -11.71
CA GLN A 366 11.16 21.63 -12.24
C GLN A 366 11.73 20.81 -11.09
N VAL A 367 11.70 19.48 -11.20
CA VAL A 367 12.09 18.57 -10.11
C VAL A 367 13.04 17.50 -10.62
N ARG A 368 14.13 17.26 -9.89
CA ARG A 368 15.07 16.16 -10.07
C ARG A 368 14.88 15.16 -8.93
N LEU A 369 14.62 13.91 -9.27
CA LEU A 369 14.62 12.81 -8.31
C LEU A 369 16.03 12.22 -8.18
N ARG A 370 16.50 12.01 -6.97
CA ARG A 370 17.75 11.31 -6.66
C ARG A 370 17.44 10.12 -5.75
N THR A 371 17.88 8.93 -6.13
CA THR A 371 17.75 7.70 -5.34
C THR A 371 19.11 7.30 -4.79
N ILE A 372 19.15 6.82 -3.54
CA ILE A 372 20.37 6.36 -2.86
C ILE A 372 20.05 5.06 -2.11
N GLY A 373 20.91 4.05 -2.24
CA GLY A 373 20.75 2.79 -1.52
C GLY A 373 19.64 1.89 -2.07
N GLU A 374 19.42 1.90 -3.39
CA GLU A 374 18.43 1.07 -4.10
C GLU A 374 18.59 -0.44 -3.80
N GLY A 375 19.82 -0.91 -3.59
CA GLY A 375 20.14 -2.29 -3.21
C GLY A 375 19.89 -2.63 -1.74
N THR A 376 19.34 -1.71 -0.93
CA THR A 376 18.96 -2.03 0.45
C THR A 376 17.81 -3.05 0.41
N GLU A 377 17.94 -4.11 1.19
CA GLU A 377 16.98 -5.20 1.25
C GLU A 377 15.85 -4.91 2.25
N LEU A 378 14.61 -5.16 1.86
CA LEU A 378 13.41 -4.99 2.69
C LEU A 378 12.42 -6.14 2.46
N ASP A 379 11.67 -6.51 3.50
CA ASP A 379 10.63 -7.53 3.43
C ASP A 379 9.55 -7.16 2.39
N LYS A 380 9.13 -8.13 1.57
CA LYS A 380 8.08 -7.94 0.54
C LYS A 380 6.79 -7.32 1.09
N GLY A 381 6.32 -7.75 2.26
CA GLY A 381 5.10 -7.21 2.87
C GLY A 381 5.28 -5.76 3.36
N LEU A 382 6.49 -5.41 3.83
CA LEU A 382 6.85 -4.02 4.13
C LEU A 382 6.91 -3.17 2.86
N ILE A 383 7.48 -3.68 1.77
CA ILE A 383 7.55 -3.03 0.44
C ILE A 383 6.16 -2.63 -0.06
N GLU A 384 5.20 -3.55 0.00
CA GLU A 384 3.83 -3.30 -0.46
C GLU A 384 3.13 -2.22 0.39
N ARG A 385 3.31 -2.26 1.71
CA ARG A 385 2.65 -1.33 2.64
C ARG A 385 3.35 0.03 2.78
N ILE A 386 4.65 0.12 2.51
CA ILE A 386 5.42 1.39 2.62
C ILE A 386 5.28 2.27 1.37
N ALA A 387 4.85 1.70 0.24
CA ALA A 387 4.68 2.43 -1.02
C ALA A 387 3.74 3.65 -0.86
N ASP A 388 2.58 3.47 -0.26
CA ASP A 388 1.58 4.53 -0.09
C ASP A 388 2.08 5.71 0.78
N PRO A 389 2.65 5.48 1.99
CA PRO A 389 3.32 6.54 2.76
C PRO A 389 4.36 7.32 1.96
N LEU A 390 5.22 6.64 1.19
CA LEU A 390 6.28 7.29 0.41
C LEU A 390 5.72 8.12 -0.74
N VAL A 391 4.68 7.63 -1.44
CA VAL A 391 3.96 8.41 -2.46
C VAL A 391 3.42 9.71 -1.87
N HIS A 392 2.85 9.65 -0.67
CA HIS A 392 2.32 10.82 0.01
C HIS A 392 3.43 11.83 0.38
N LEU A 393 4.56 11.35 0.92
CA LEU A 393 5.69 12.20 1.28
C LEU A 393 6.30 12.89 0.05
N VAL A 394 6.54 12.15 -1.03
CA VAL A 394 7.06 12.72 -2.28
C VAL A 394 6.09 13.74 -2.87
N ARG A 395 4.78 13.46 -2.84
CA ARG A 395 3.77 14.42 -3.27
C ARG A 395 3.84 15.70 -2.44
N ASN A 396 3.89 15.61 -1.11
CA ASN A 396 3.97 16.79 -0.24
C ASN A 396 5.23 17.62 -0.48
N SER A 397 6.37 16.97 -0.72
CA SER A 397 7.60 17.65 -1.12
C SER A 397 7.42 18.41 -2.44
N ILE A 398 6.74 17.85 -3.44
CA ILE A 398 6.48 18.54 -4.72
C ILE A 398 5.43 19.64 -4.55
N ASP A 399 4.28 19.38 -3.94
CA ASP A 399 3.15 20.31 -3.83
C ASP A 399 3.48 21.51 -2.94
N HIS A 400 3.97 21.24 -1.72
CA HIS A 400 4.13 22.25 -0.66
C HIS A 400 5.59 22.58 -0.35
N GLY A 401 6.49 21.60 -0.43
CA GLY A 401 7.91 21.78 -0.12
C GLY A 401 8.62 22.68 -1.14
N LEU A 402 8.69 22.23 -2.39
CA LEU A 402 9.40 22.91 -3.46
C LEU A 402 8.70 24.20 -3.90
N GLU A 403 9.47 25.27 -4.07
CA GLU A 403 9.00 26.54 -4.62
C GLU A 403 8.95 26.52 -6.16
N MET A 404 8.30 27.50 -6.77
CA MET A 404 8.33 27.67 -8.23
C MET A 404 9.73 28.07 -8.70
N PRO A 405 10.14 27.73 -9.95
CA PRO A 405 11.48 28.04 -10.46
C PRO A 405 11.89 29.51 -10.26
N ASP A 406 10.98 30.45 -10.56
CA ASP A 406 11.23 31.90 -10.39
C ASP A 406 11.49 32.29 -8.92
N VAL A 407 10.76 31.68 -7.99
CA VAL A 407 10.91 31.93 -6.54
C VAL A 407 12.22 31.33 -6.04
N ARG A 408 12.63 30.17 -6.57
CA ARG A 408 13.91 29.53 -6.25
C ARG A 408 15.08 30.37 -6.75
N ALA A 409 15.02 30.87 -7.98
CA ALA A 409 16.02 31.76 -8.54
C ALA A 409 16.17 33.05 -7.71
N GLN A 410 15.05 33.65 -7.27
CA GLN A 410 15.07 34.82 -6.38
C GLN A 410 15.69 34.53 -5.00
N ALA A 411 15.53 33.31 -4.49
CA ALA A 411 16.13 32.84 -3.26
C ALA A 411 17.60 32.39 -3.42
N GLY A 412 18.18 32.47 -4.63
CA GLY A 412 19.55 32.04 -4.91
C GLY A 412 19.74 30.52 -4.97
N LYS A 413 18.66 29.75 -5.15
CA LYS A 413 18.67 28.30 -5.29
C LYS A 413 18.67 27.88 -6.77
N ASP A 414 19.03 26.64 -7.04
CA ASP A 414 18.84 26.01 -8.36
C ASP A 414 17.35 26.03 -8.75
N GLU A 415 17.03 26.44 -9.98
CA GLU A 415 15.67 26.46 -10.53
C GLU A 415 15.03 25.07 -10.51
N THR A 416 15.85 24.01 -10.65
CA THR A 416 15.44 22.62 -10.47
C THR A 416 15.53 22.23 -9.00
N GLY A 417 14.39 21.95 -8.37
CA GLY A 417 14.33 21.38 -7.02
C GLY A 417 14.80 19.93 -6.99
N THR A 418 15.41 19.49 -5.88
CA THR A 418 15.89 18.11 -5.71
C THR A 418 15.10 17.41 -4.63
N ILE A 419 14.55 16.24 -4.96
CA ILE A 419 13.97 15.29 -3.99
C ILE A 419 14.89 14.08 -3.92
N THR A 420 15.34 13.73 -2.71
CA THR A 420 16.18 12.56 -2.47
C THR A 420 15.38 11.48 -1.73
N LEU A 421 15.33 10.29 -2.31
CA LEU A 421 14.89 9.06 -1.66
C LEU A 421 16.13 8.25 -1.30
N ALA A 422 16.35 8.01 -0.01
CA ALA A 422 17.48 7.21 0.46
C ALA A 422 17.00 6.03 1.30
N ALA A 423 17.64 4.87 1.13
CA ALA A 423 17.45 3.73 2.00
C ALA A 423 18.81 3.29 2.55
N SER A 424 18.86 2.92 3.84
CA SER A 424 20.06 2.37 4.45
C SER A 424 19.70 1.41 5.60
N HIS A 425 20.61 0.51 5.93
CA HIS A 425 20.48 -0.38 7.08
C HIS A 425 21.27 0.21 8.26
N GLN A 426 20.61 0.50 9.37
CA GLN A 426 21.22 1.04 10.59
C GLN A 426 20.70 0.33 11.84
N GLY A 427 21.60 -0.34 12.58
CA GLY A 427 21.32 -0.81 13.94
C GLY A 427 20.12 -1.76 14.08
N GLY A 428 19.89 -2.66 13.12
CA GLY A 428 18.73 -3.56 13.16
C GLY A 428 17.43 -2.96 12.59
N HIS A 429 17.51 -1.75 12.01
CA HIS A 429 16.41 -1.09 11.33
C HIS A 429 16.76 -0.74 9.88
N ILE A 430 15.75 -0.77 9.02
CA ILE A 430 15.82 -0.12 7.72
C ILE A 430 15.39 1.34 7.89
N VAL A 431 16.29 2.24 7.54
CA VAL A 431 16.07 3.69 7.57
C VAL A 431 15.78 4.15 6.15
N ILE A 432 14.55 4.60 5.91
CA ILE A 432 14.13 5.22 4.65
C ILE A 432 13.99 6.71 4.88
N GLU A 433 14.65 7.51 4.06
CA GLU A 433 14.64 8.96 4.13
C GLU A 433 14.04 9.56 2.88
N VAL A 434 13.15 10.53 3.07
CA VAL A 434 12.62 11.38 2.01
C VAL A 434 13.04 12.81 2.34
N SER A 435 13.87 13.42 1.50
CA SER A 435 14.31 14.80 1.69
C SER A 435 14.09 15.66 0.46
N ASP A 436 13.80 16.94 0.68
CA ASP A 436 13.70 17.97 -0.34
C ASP A 436 14.56 19.19 0.02
N ASP A 437 14.93 19.97 -0.98
CA ASP A 437 15.65 21.25 -0.83
C ASP A 437 14.72 22.47 -0.95
N GLY A 438 13.46 22.28 -0.55
CA GLY A 438 12.40 23.27 -0.66
C GLY A 438 12.49 24.39 0.38
N ARG A 439 11.35 25.04 0.63
CA ARG A 439 11.28 26.18 1.56
C ARG A 439 11.36 25.78 3.04
N GLY A 440 11.22 24.49 3.34
CA GLY A 440 11.07 23.98 4.70
C GLY A 440 9.73 24.34 5.34
N LEU A 441 9.54 23.96 6.59
CA LEU A 441 8.31 24.19 7.34
C LEU A 441 8.32 25.54 8.04
N ASN A 442 7.17 26.20 8.05
CA ASN A 442 6.99 27.47 8.75
C ASN A 442 6.58 27.23 10.20
N ARG A 443 7.54 27.38 11.12
CA ARG A 443 7.37 27.20 12.57
C ARG A 443 6.24 28.06 13.14
N GLU A 444 6.20 29.34 12.79
CA GLU A 444 5.22 30.30 13.31
C GLU A 444 3.79 29.95 12.89
N ARG A 445 3.60 29.55 11.63
CA ARG A 445 2.29 29.11 11.12
C ARG A 445 1.79 27.84 11.80
N ILE A 446 2.68 26.89 12.09
CA ILE A 446 2.31 25.65 12.80
C ILE A 446 1.90 25.98 14.24
N LEU A 447 2.65 26.82 14.95
CA LEU A 447 2.30 27.25 16.31
C LEU A 447 0.98 28.04 16.34
N ALA A 448 0.78 28.96 15.40
CA ALA A 448 -0.48 29.70 15.29
C ALA A 448 -1.68 28.78 15.07
N LYS A 449 -1.54 27.77 14.19
CA LYS A 449 -2.60 26.80 13.91
C LYS A 449 -2.83 25.81 15.05
N ALA A 450 -1.78 25.48 15.81
CA ALA A 450 -1.89 24.69 17.02
C ALA A 450 -2.66 25.46 18.12
N ALA A 451 -2.37 26.76 18.27
CA ALA A 451 -3.09 27.63 19.20
C ALA A 451 -4.57 27.82 18.83
N GLU A 452 -4.88 28.01 17.54
CA GLU A 452 -6.27 28.10 17.04
C GLU A 452 -7.09 26.84 17.39
N ARG A 453 -6.44 25.68 17.36
CA ARG A 453 -7.06 24.38 17.65
C ARG A 453 -7.03 23.98 19.14
N GLY A 454 -6.48 24.83 20.00
CA GLY A 454 -6.37 24.53 21.43
C GLY A 454 -5.45 23.35 21.75
N LEU A 455 -4.46 23.06 20.90
CA LEU A 455 -3.44 22.05 21.20
C LEU A 455 -2.50 22.59 22.29
N ALA A 456 -2.23 21.78 23.31
CA ALA A 456 -1.29 22.13 24.36
C ALA A 456 0.14 22.11 23.80
N VAL A 457 0.78 23.28 23.75
CA VAL A 457 2.17 23.44 23.33
C VAL A 457 2.96 24.02 24.51
N PRO A 458 4.13 23.47 24.86
CA PRO A 458 5.01 24.04 25.88
C PRO A 458 5.35 25.51 25.60
N GLU A 459 5.66 26.32 26.63
CA GLU A 459 6.03 27.74 26.46
C GLU A 459 7.26 27.93 25.55
N ASN A 460 8.21 26.99 25.57
CA ASN A 460 9.37 26.95 24.69
C ASN A 460 9.50 25.57 24.03
N PRO A 461 8.74 25.30 22.95
CA PRO A 461 8.80 24.01 22.28
C PRO A 461 10.07 23.89 21.44
N THR A 462 10.73 22.74 21.51
CA THR A 462 11.83 22.41 20.59
C THR A 462 11.31 22.26 19.17
N ASP A 463 12.17 22.43 18.16
CA ASP A 463 11.73 22.31 16.76
C ASP A 463 11.13 20.93 16.47
N ALA A 464 11.71 19.87 17.02
CA ALA A 464 11.15 18.51 16.93
C ALA A 464 9.71 18.44 17.48
N GLN A 465 9.42 19.06 18.63
CA GLN A 465 8.07 19.12 19.19
C GLN A 465 7.11 19.91 18.30
N VAL A 466 7.58 20.99 17.66
CA VAL A 466 6.74 21.77 16.73
C VAL A 466 6.43 20.96 15.48
N TRP A 467 7.42 20.27 14.90
CA TRP A 467 7.23 19.43 13.73
C TRP A 467 6.31 18.24 14.00
N ASP A 468 6.35 17.68 15.22
CA ASP A 468 5.48 16.57 15.63
C ASP A 468 3.99 16.93 15.53
N LEU A 469 3.63 18.19 15.75
CA LEU A 469 2.26 18.68 15.66
C LEU A 469 1.62 18.43 14.28
N ILE A 470 2.42 18.33 13.22
CA ILE A 470 1.94 18.10 11.84
C ILE A 470 1.24 16.73 11.72
N PHE A 471 1.63 15.77 12.55
CA PHE A 471 1.04 14.44 12.54
C PHE A 471 -0.24 14.34 13.38
N GLN A 472 -0.69 15.43 14.02
CA GLN A 472 -1.94 15.43 14.77
C GLN A 472 -3.14 15.26 13.81
N PRO A 473 -4.18 14.50 14.21
CA PRO A 473 -5.35 14.26 13.36
C PRO A 473 -5.97 15.55 12.81
N GLY A 474 -6.14 15.56 11.49
CA GLY A 474 -6.70 16.70 10.76
C GLY A 474 -5.83 17.95 10.76
N PHE A 475 -4.58 17.91 11.25
CA PHE A 475 -3.65 19.04 11.23
C PHE A 475 -3.15 19.24 9.80
N SER A 476 -3.66 20.27 9.13
CA SER A 476 -3.20 20.69 7.80
C SER A 476 -2.97 22.18 7.81
N THR A 477 -1.83 22.62 7.29
CA THR A 477 -1.47 24.04 7.17
C THR A 477 -2.15 24.72 5.97
N ALA A 478 -2.85 23.96 5.11
CA ALA A 478 -3.58 24.52 3.97
C ALA A 478 -4.80 25.35 4.41
N GLU A 479 -5.01 26.50 3.76
CA GLU A 479 -6.16 27.39 3.96
C GLU A 479 -7.40 26.94 3.16
N ALA A 480 -7.23 26.07 2.16
CA ALA A 480 -8.30 25.48 1.36
C ALA A 480 -8.10 23.97 1.21
N VAL A 481 -9.19 23.20 1.26
CA VAL A 481 -9.21 21.79 0.88
C VAL A 481 -9.05 21.73 -0.64
N THR A 482 -7.90 21.27 -1.13
CA THR A 482 -7.72 21.05 -2.57
C THR A 482 -8.42 19.75 -2.97
N ASP A 483 -9.03 19.72 -4.15
CA ASP A 483 -9.72 18.54 -4.70
C ASP A 483 -8.83 17.28 -4.77
N LEU A 484 -7.50 17.46 -4.71
CA LEU A 484 -6.51 16.39 -4.71
C LEU A 484 -6.29 15.72 -3.33
N SER A 485 -6.75 16.35 -2.24
CA SER A 485 -6.63 15.85 -0.84
C SER A 485 -7.91 15.16 -0.33
N GLY A 486 -8.94 15.00 -1.16
CA GLY A 486 -10.26 14.49 -0.78
C GLY A 486 -10.34 13.03 -0.29
N ARG A 487 -9.23 12.31 -0.14
CA ARG A 487 -9.20 10.93 0.39
C ARG A 487 -8.92 10.82 1.89
N GLY A 488 -8.89 11.94 2.63
CA GLY A 488 -8.62 11.91 4.07
C GLY A 488 -7.17 11.53 4.41
N VAL A 489 -6.22 11.74 3.49
CA VAL A 489 -4.81 11.37 3.66
C VAL A 489 -4.04 12.59 4.14
N GLY A 490 -3.94 12.76 5.46
CA GLY A 490 -3.03 13.72 6.09
C GLY A 490 -1.74 13.04 6.55
N MET A 491 -0.82 13.83 7.09
CA MET A 491 0.39 13.30 7.73
C MET A 491 0.08 12.36 8.91
N ASP A 492 -1.09 12.50 9.53
CA ASP A 492 -1.60 11.57 10.55
C ASP A 492 -1.82 10.14 10.01
N VAL A 493 -2.25 10.01 8.74
CA VAL A 493 -2.38 8.69 8.08
C VAL A 493 -1.01 8.09 7.81
N VAL A 494 -0.04 8.89 7.39
CA VAL A 494 1.36 8.44 7.20
C VAL A 494 1.93 7.90 8.52
N ARG A 495 1.77 8.63 9.63
CA ARG A 495 2.21 8.14 10.96
C ARG A 495 1.53 6.84 11.35
N ARG A 496 0.20 6.75 11.22
CA ARG A 496 -0.54 5.53 11.55
C ARG A 496 -0.12 4.33 10.70
N ASN A 497 0.09 4.53 9.40
CA ASN A 497 0.55 3.46 8.51
C ASN A 497 1.94 2.96 8.89
N ILE A 498 2.86 3.87 9.22
CA ILE A 498 4.22 3.52 9.66
C ILE A 498 4.21 2.82 11.02
N GLN A 499 3.41 3.30 11.97
CA GLN A 499 3.23 2.63 13.27
C GLN A 499 2.63 1.24 13.14
N ALA A 500 1.68 1.04 12.21
CA ALA A 500 1.12 -0.27 11.90
C ALA A 500 2.12 -1.24 11.22
N LEU A 501 3.29 -0.74 10.81
CA LEU A 501 4.43 -1.54 10.35
C LEU A 501 5.43 -1.83 11.49
N GLY A 502 5.13 -1.39 12.73
CA GLY A 502 6.06 -1.44 13.86
C GLY A 502 7.21 -0.44 13.74
N GLY A 503 7.06 0.57 12.87
CA GLY A 503 8.08 1.57 12.61
C GLY A 503 7.81 2.92 13.29
N GLU A 504 8.78 3.80 13.17
CA GLU A 504 8.74 5.17 13.66
C GLU A 504 8.98 6.16 12.52
N VAL A 505 8.36 7.34 12.62
CA VAL A 505 8.58 8.44 11.68
C VAL A 505 8.99 9.70 12.44
N GLN A 506 10.05 10.34 11.97
CA GLN A 506 10.57 11.60 12.48
C GLN A 506 10.68 12.61 11.36
N LEU A 507 10.50 13.88 11.70
CA LEU A 507 10.56 14.97 10.74
C LEU A 507 11.57 16.03 11.21
N GLU A 508 12.47 16.39 10.31
CA GLU A 508 13.45 17.46 10.46
C GLU A 508 13.19 18.49 9.37
N SER A 509 13.21 19.78 9.71
CA SER A 509 13.07 20.84 8.70
C SER A 509 13.79 22.08 9.13
N ALA A 510 14.35 22.78 8.15
CA ALA A 510 14.98 24.08 8.33
C ALA A 510 14.46 25.04 7.25
N ALA A 511 14.04 26.23 7.68
CA ALA A 511 13.53 27.26 6.77
C ALA A 511 14.59 27.59 5.70
N GLY A 512 14.14 27.60 4.44
CA GLY A 512 15.00 27.82 3.27
C GLY A 512 15.90 26.65 2.88
N HIS A 513 16.01 25.59 3.68
CA HIS A 513 16.87 24.43 3.39
C HIS A 513 16.10 23.14 3.09
N GLY A 514 14.78 23.15 3.33
CA GLY A 514 13.88 22.05 2.96
C GLY A 514 13.44 21.21 4.15
N THR A 515 12.95 20.01 3.84
CA THR A 515 12.37 19.08 4.81
C THR A 515 12.98 17.70 4.62
N ARG A 516 13.24 16.99 5.72
CA ARG A 516 13.71 15.61 5.75
C ARG A 516 12.81 14.79 6.67
N VAL A 517 12.22 13.74 6.11
CA VAL A 517 11.40 12.78 6.83
C VAL A 517 12.17 11.47 6.92
N VAL A 518 12.37 10.97 8.14
CA VAL A 518 13.12 9.76 8.43
C VAL A 518 12.16 8.71 8.96
N ILE A 519 12.04 7.59 8.24
CA ILE A 519 11.22 6.43 8.61
C ILE A 519 12.17 5.33 9.06
N ARG A 520 11.94 4.77 10.25
CA ARG A 520 12.68 3.61 10.78
C ARG A 520 11.73 2.43 10.83
N LEU A 521 12.04 1.38 10.08
CA LEU A 521 11.28 0.13 10.06
C LEU A 521 12.13 -0.99 10.66
N PRO A 522 11.56 -1.91 11.46
CA PRO A 522 12.27 -3.11 11.89
C PRO A 522 12.55 -4.03 10.69
N LEU A 523 13.66 -4.77 10.72
CA LEU A 523 14.04 -5.74 9.67
C LEU A 523 13.19 -7.02 9.64
N THR A 524 12.41 -7.28 10.69
CA THR A 524 11.85 -8.61 10.97
C THR A 524 10.33 -8.57 11.08
N LEU A 525 9.72 -9.76 11.09
CA LEU A 525 8.36 -9.98 11.61
C LEU A 525 8.19 -9.24 12.93
N ALA A 526 7.00 -8.70 13.19
CA ALA A 526 6.71 -7.86 14.35
C ALA A 526 7.11 -8.54 15.68
N ILE A 527 8.37 -8.37 16.08
CA ILE A 527 8.89 -8.67 17.41
C ILE A 527 8.73 -7.38 18.19
N LEU A 528 8.13 -7.49 19.37
CA LEU A 528 7.82 -6.37 20.22
C LEU A 528 8.48 -6.59 21.58
N ASP A 529 9.23 -5.60 22.04
CA ASP A 529 9.73 -5.57 23.41
C ASP A 529 8.55 -5.26 24.34
N GLY A 530 8.19 -6.23 25.18
CA GLY A 530 7.02 -6.17 26.04
C GLY A 530 7.34 -6.28 27.52
N MET A 531 6.63 -5.51 28.34
CA MET A 531 6.54 -5.72 29.79
C MET A 531 5.36 -6.66 30.04
N ALA A 532 5.66 -7.85 30.57
CA ALA A 532 4.65 -8.81 31.00
C ALA A 532 4.09 -8.39 32.36
N VAL A 533 2.77 -8.25 32.42
CA VAL A 533 2.04 -7.85 33.63
C VAL A 533 0.94 -8.86 33.93
N SER A 534 0.71 -9.11 35.21
CA SER A 534 -0.38 -9.95 35.68
C SER A 534 -1.62 -9.10 35.95
N VAL A 535 -2.78 -9.58 35.51
CA VAL A 535 -4.11 -8.99 35.77
C VAL A 535 -5.08 -10.12 36.06
N GLY A 536 -5.43 -10.31 37.33
CA GLY A 536 -6.15 -11.49 37.82
C GLY A 536 -5.31 -12.75 37.62
N ASP A 537 -5.90 -13.75 36.94
CA ASP A 537 -5.22 -15.00 36.56
C ASP A 537 -4.58 -14.93 35.16
N GLU A 538 -4.69 -13.78 34.49
CA GLU A 538 -4.27 -13.59 33.09
C GLU A 538 -2.98 -12.77 32.98
N THR A 539 -2.18 -13.09 31.95
CA THR A 539 -0.96 -12.35 31.63
C THR A 539 -1.19 -11.48 30.39
N LEU A 540 -0.91 -10.18 30.52
CA LEU A 540 -0.93 -9.21 29.44
C LEU A 540 0.47 -8.72 29.10
N ILE A 541 0.67 -8.28 27.86
CA ILE A 541 1.90 -7.64 27.40
C ILE A 541 1.64 -6.15 27.16
N LEU A 542 2.37 -5.29 27.88
CA LEU A 542 2.43 -3.86 27.64
C LEU A 542 3.64 -3.54 26.76
N PRO A 543 3.49 -2.90 25.58
CA PRO A 543 4.64 -2.50 24.78
C PRO A 543 5.54 -1.53 25.54
N LEU A 544 6.83 -1.85 25.65
CA LEU A 544 7.80 -1.05 26.40
C LEU A 544 7.95 0.37 25.86
N THR A 545 7.72 0.56 24.54
CA THR A 545 7.76 1.87 23.89
C THR A 545 6.77 2.88 24.48
N TYR A 546 5.67 2.42 25.09
CA TYR A 546 4.70 3.28 25.76
C TYR A 546 4.90 3.38 27.27
N VAL A 547 5.79 2.58 27.87
CA VAL A 547 5.97 2.52 29.33
C VAL A 547 6.98 3.59 29.77
N LEU A 548 6.55 4.51 30.63
CA LEU A 548 7.42 5.55 31.21
C LEU A 548 8.08 5.07 32.50
N GLU A 549 7.27 4.65 33.47
CA GLU A 549 7.73 4.18 34.77
C GLU A 549 6.67 3.26 35.40
N ALA A 550 7.09 2.40 36.32
CA ALA A 550 6.18 1.62 37.15
C ALA A 550 6.43 1.94 38.63
N LEU A 551 5.35 2.07 39.40
CA LEU A 551 5.40 2.50 40.80
C LEU A 551 4.26 1.87 41.60
N GLN A 552 4.45 1.78 42.91
CA GLN A 552 3.40 1.35 43.83
C GLN A 552 2.74 2.60 44.44
N PRO A 553 1.47 2.89 44.12
CA PRO A 553 0.79 4.09 44.61
C PRO A 553 0.54 4.00 46.12
N GLN A 554 0.76 5.10 46.83
CA GLN A 554 0.30 5.25 48.21
C GLN A 554 -1.18 5.67 48.21
N ALA A 555 -1.93 5.26 49.24
CA ALA A 555 -3.36 5.58 49.34
C ALA A 555 -3.66 7.09 49.29
N GLU A 556 -2.71 7.93 49.72
CA GLU A 556 -2.83 9.40 49.69
C GLU A 556 -2.66 10.03 48.30
N ASP A 557 -2.00 9.33 47.37
CA ASP A 557 -1.77 9.81 46.01
C ASP A 557 -2.93 9.49 45.07
N VAL A 558 -3.82 8.57 45.47
CA VAL A 558 -5.04 8.23 44.74
C VAL A 558 -6.20 9.12 45.21
N ARG A 559 -6.84 9.83 44.27
CA ARG A 559 -8.02 10.64 44.54
C ARG A 559 -9.17 10.26 43.62
N THR A 560 -10.39 10.43 44.09
CA THR A 560 -11.61 10.24 43.29
C THR A 560 -12.16 11.60 42.88
N VAL A 561 -12.44 11.78 41.59
CA VAL A 561 -12.99 13.01 41.01
C VAL A 561 -14.35 12.71 40.39
N GLY A 562 -15.36 13.53 40.70
CA GLY A 562 -16.61 13.63 39.95
C GLY A 562 -17.30 12.31 39.60
N GLY A 563 -17.72 11.53 40.60
CA GLY A 563 -18.77 10.52 40.43
C GLY A 563 -18.37 9.13 39.93
N ASP A 564 -17.07 8.84 39.67
CA ASP A 564 -16.47 7.47 39.65
C ASP A 564 -15.02 7.44 39.11
N GLY A 565 -14.48 8.55 38.59
CA GLY A 565 -13.12 8.60 38.04
C GLY A 565 -12.02 8.62 39.12
N ARG A 566 -11.14 7.60 39.15
CA ARG A 566 -9.93 7.60 39.98
C ARG A 566 -8.76 8.27 39.25
N VAL A 567 -8.01 9.10 39.95
CA VAL A 567 -6.78 9.75 39.47
C VAL A 567 -5.62 9.50 40.43
N LEU A 568 -4.43 9.32 39.88
CA LEU A 568 -3.18 9.15 40.60
C LEU A 568 -2.33 10.42 40.48
N ARG A 569 -1.83 10.93 41.59
CA ARG A 569 -0.87 12.03 41.58
C ARG A 569 0.55 11.51 41.40
N VAL A 570 1.19 11.81 40.28
CA VAL A 570 2.60 11.45 40.01
C VAL A 570 3.38 12.73 39.72
N ARG A 571 4.40 13.03 40.55
CA ARG A 571 5.27 14.21 40.42
C ARG A 571 4.53 15.55 40.27
N GLY A 572 3.36 15.67 40.90
CA GLY A 572 2.53 16.88 40.87
C GLY A 572 1.50 16.94 39.74
N GLU A 573 1.47 15.97 38.83
CA GLU A 573 0.49 15.81 37.75
C GLU A 573 -0.59 14.79 38.17
N TYR A 574 -1.85 15.02 37.80
CA TYR A 574 -2.96 14.08 38.06
C TYR A 574 -3.23 13.22 36.82
N LEU A 575 -2.98 11.92 36.93
CA LEU A 575 -3.13 10.96 35.85
C LEU A 575 -4.40 10.11 36.06
N PRO A 576 -5.25 9.91 35.04
CA PRO A 576 -6.39 9.01 35.17
C PRO A 576 -5.92 7.58 35.37
N ILE A 577 -6.54 6.87 36.32
CA ILE A 577 -6.26 5.45 36.60
C ILE A 577 -7.23 4.58 35.80
N VAL A 578 -6.69 3.55 35.15
CA VAL A 578 -7.45 2.50 34.49
C VAL A 578 -7.06 1.17 35.11
N ALA A 579 -7.99 0.57 35.84
CA ALA A 579 -7.86 -0.81 36.29
C ALA A 579 -8.03 -1.73 35.09
N LEU A 580 -6.94 -2.38 34.66
CA LEU A 580 -7.00 -3.30 33.52
C LEU A 580 -7.93 -4.48 33.81
N ASN A 581 -7.99 -4.91 35.07
CA ASN A 581 -8.90 -5.95 35.51
C ASN A 581 -10.38 -5.59 35.26
N GLU A 582 -10.80 -4.38 35.66
CA GLU A 582 -12.16 -3.89 35.43
C GLU A 582 -12.42 -3.64 33.93
N TYR A 583 -11.43 -3.13 33.21
CA TYR A 583 -11.55 -2.82 31.77
C TYR A 583 -11.76 -4.09 30.93
N TYR A 584 -10.95 -5.12 31.14
CA TYR A 584 -11.05 -6.39 30.41
C TYR A 584 -12.00 -7.41 31.04
N ARG A 585 -12.59 -7.09 32.21
CA ARG A 585 -13.55 -7.92 32.95
C ARG A 585 -12.98 -9.26 33.42
N TYR A 586 -11.74 -9.26 33.91
CA TYR A 586 -11.08 -10.47 34.44
C TYR A 586 -11.54 -10.86 35.86
N GLY A 587 -12.42 -10.07 36.49
CA GLY A 587 -13.12 -10.39 37.75
C GLY A 587 -12.45 -9.79 38.99
N ASP A 588 -13.21 -9.57 40.06
CA ASP A 588 -12.74 -8.86 41.27
C ASP A 588 -11.80 -9.72 42.13
N ASN A 589 -10.51 -9.76 41.79
CA ASN A 589 -9.47 -10.19 42.71
C ASN A 589 -8.60 -8.98 43.09
N ARG A 590 -9.15 -8.10 43.92
CA ARG A 590 -8.46 -6.90 44.40
C ARG A 590 -7.40 -7.31 45.43
N ASN A 591 -6.16 -7.51 45.00
CA ASN A 591 -5.03 -7.58 45.92
C ASN A 591 -4.78 -6.21 46.57
N ALA A 592 -4.29 -6.22 47.81
CA ALA A 592 -4.09 -5.00 48.63
C ALA A 592 -2.86 -4.17 48.22
N GLU A 593 -2.01 -4.69 47.33
CA GLU A 593 -0.74 -4.09 46.91
C GLU A 593 -0.68 -3.92 45.39
N GLN A 594 -1.61 -3.14 44.83
CA GLN A 594 -1.68 -2.93 43.39
C GLN A 594 -0.49 -2.10 42.88
N LEU A 595 0.07 -2.50 41.74
CA LEU A 595 1.11 -1.77 41.02
C LEU A 595 0.47 -0.91 39.95
N VAL A 596 1.11 0.22 39.64
CA VAL A 596 0.69 1.10 38.55
C VAL A 596 1.81 1.26 37.54
N VAL A 597 1.49 1.01 36.29
CA VAL A 597 2.37 1.28 35.14
C VAL A 597 1.91 2.59 34.49
N VAL A 598 2.76 3.61 34.53
CA VAL A 598 2.51 4.87 33.85
C VAL A 598 2.91 4.71 32.39
N VAL A 599 1.95 4.92 31.50
CA VAL A 599 2.13 4.84 30.06
C VAL A 599 1.82 6.17 29.39
N GLU A 600 2.45 6.43 28.25
CA GLU A 600 2.21 7.63 27.44
C GLU A 600 1.94 7.26 25.98
N ALA A 601 0.84 7.75 25.42
CA ALA A 601 0.56 7.67 23.99
C ALA A 601 -0.13 8.96 23.53
N ASP A 602 0.17 9.38 22.30
CA ASP A 602 -0.38 10.62 21.69
C ASP A 602 -0.21 11.87 22.60
N GLY A 603 0.89 11.93 23.37
CA GLY A 603 1.20 13.02 24.31
C GLY A 603 0.33 13.06 25.57
N GLN A 604 -0.46 12.02 25.84
CA GLN A 604 -1.28 11.89 27.03
C GLN A 604 -0.80 10.72 27.89
N LYS A 605 -0.75 10.95 29.20
CA LYS A 605 -0.34 9.95 30.19
C LYS A 605 -1.53 9.26 30.83
N LEU A 606 -1.40 7.97 31.07
CA LEU A 606 -2.39 7.11 31.69
C LEU A 606 -1.71 6.25 32.76
N ALA A 607 -2.39 6.01 33.87
CA ALA A 607 -1.93 5.09 34.92
C ALA A 607 -2.69 3.77 34.78
N LEU A 608 -2.01 2.69 34.38
CA LEU A 608 -2.58 1.35 34.28
C LEU A 608 -2.37 0.59 35.58
N GLU A 609 -3.45 0.25 36.27
CA GLU A 609 -3.41 -0.56 37.49
C GLU A 609 -3.37 -2.05 37.14
N VAL A 610 -2.35 -2.73 37.67
CA VAL A 610 -1.99 -4.13 37.42
C VAL A 610 -1.67 -4.82 38.76
N ASP A 611 -1.72 -6.14 38.80
CA ASP A 611 -1.47 -6.89 40.03
C ASP A 611 0.03 -7.14 40.26
N GLU A 612 0.76 -7.51 39.20
CA GLU A 612 2.18 -7.84 39.30
C GLU A 612 2.95 -7.48 38.01
N LEU A 613 4.22 -7.13 38.16
CA LEU A 613 5.18 -7.01 37.05
C LEU A 613 5.98 -8.30 36.95
N ILE A 614 5.70 -9.12 35.93
CA ILE A 614 6.37 -10.41 35.73
C ILE A 614 7.79 -10.19 35.19
N GLY A 615 7.96 -9.24 34.26
CA GLY A 615 9.27 -8.87 33.72
C GLY A 615 9.24 -8.45 32.25
N GLN A 616 10.42 -8.15 31.71
CA GLN A 616 10.60 -7.77 30.31
C GLN A 616 10.92 -9.01 29.46
N GLN A 617 10.29 -9.11 28.29
CA GLN A 617 10.57 -10.16 27.32
C GLN A 617 10.27 -9.70 25.90
N GLN A 618 11.03 -10.24 24.93
CA GLN A 618 10.75 -10.02 23.52
C GLN A 618 9.69 -11.02 23.08
N VAL A 619 8.61 -10.51 22.48
CA VAL A 619 7.47 -11.34 22.09
C VAL A 619 7.21 -11.23 20.59
N VAL A 620 6.86 -12.35 19.96
CA VAL A 620 6.45 -12.37 18.55
C VAL A 620 4.97 -12.01 18.49
N VAL A 621 4.64 -10.91 17.81
CA VAL A 621 3.26 -10.45 17.62
C VAL A 621 2.57 -11.33 16.57
N LYS A 622 1.45 -11.94 16.96
CA LYS A 622 0.54 -12.67 16.10
C LYS A 622 -0.72 -11.83 15.90
N ASN A 623 -1.11 -11.63 14.64
CA ASN A 623 -2.36 -10.93 14.33
C ASN A 623 -3.57 -11.80 14.73
N LEU A 624 -4.52 -11.21 15.45
CA LEU A 624 -5.77 -11.84 15.86
C LEU A 624 -6.87 -11.74 14.79
N GLU A 625 -6.74 -10.82 13.83
CA GLU A 625 -7.84 -10.38 12.94
C GLU A 625 -8.33 -11.44 11.95
N ASN A 626 -7.51 -12.43 11.59
CA ASN A 626 -7.94 -13.51 10.68
C ASN A 626 -8.97 -14.44 11.32
N ASN A 627 -8.99 -14.54 12.66
CA ASN A 627 -9.79 -15.50 13.41
C ASN A 627 -10.77 -14.83 14.38
N TYR A 628 -10.52 -13.58 14.76
CA TYR A 628 -11.26 -12.86 15.78
C TYR A 628 -11.64 -11.46 15.30
N ARG A 629 -12.78 -10.94 15.77
CA ARG A 629 -13.13 -9.54 15.56
C ARG A 629 -12.14 -8.66 16.32
N ARG A 630 -11.87 -7.46 15.80
CA ARG A 630 -11.05 -6.45 16.49
C ARG A 630 -11.60 -6.21 17.90
N ILE A 631 -10.76 -6.40 18.91
CA ILE A 631 -11.10 -6.20 20.32
C ILE A 631 -10.52 -4.85 20.76
N ASP A 632 -11.38 -3.97 21.26
CA ASP A 632 -10.95 -2.65 21.72
C ASP A 632 -9.97 -2.76 22.89
N GLY A 633 -8.85 -2.05 22.79
CA GLY A 633 -7.77 -2.11 23.77
C GLY A 633 -6.79 -3.27 23.57
N ILE A 634 -6.86 -4.03 22.48
CA ILE A 634 -5.91 -5.11 22.16
C ILE A 634 -5.33 -4.89 20.76
N SER A 635 -4.00 -4.91 20.65
CA SER A 635 -3.28 -4.73 19.38
C SER A 635 -2.84 -6.04 18.73
N GLY A 636 -2.80 -7.13 19.48
CA GLY A 636 -2.44 -8.46 19.00
C GLY A 636 -2.35 -9.48 20.12
N ALA A 637 -1.79 -10.64 19.82
CA ALA A 637 -1.49 -11.67 20.81
C ALA A 637 -0.07 -12.21 20.63
N THR A 638 0.42 -12.89 21.64
CA THR A 638 1.66 -13.64 21.59
C THR A 638 1.54 -14.95 22.37
N ILE A 639 2.50 -15.84 22.20
CA ILE A 639 2.59 -17.10 22.94
C ILE A 639 3.79 -16.97 23.87
N LEU A 640 3.54 -17.10 25.17
CA LEU A 640 4.54 -17.04 26.23
C LEU A 640 5.43 -18.30 26.24
N GLY A 641 6.55 -18.22 26.94
CA GLY A 641 7.46 -19.34 27.18
C GLY A 641 6.85 -20.49 28.00
N ASP A 642 5.60 -20.41 28.46
CA ASP A 642 4.89 -21.56 29.04
C ASP A 642 3.80 -22.12 28.10
N GLY A 643 3.71 -21.60 26.88
CA GLY A 643 2.70 -21.97 25.89
C GLY A 643 1.35 -21.28 26.09
N ARG A 644 1.17 -20.46 27.12
CA ARG A 644 -0.05 -19.66 27.28
C ARG A 644 -0.08 -18.51 26.29
N VAL A 645 -1.28 -18.14 25.86
CA VAL A 645 -1.49 -16.98 25.01
C VAL A 645 -1.58 -15.75 25.89
N ALA A 646 -0.80 -14.71 25.58
CA ALA A 646 -0.90 -13.40 26.23
C ALA A 646 -1.37 -12.36 25.21
N LEU A 647 -2.26 -11.47 25.64
CA LEU A 647 -2.80 -10.40 24.81
C LEU A 647 -1.90 -9.17 24.92
N ILE A 648 -1.66 -8.50 23.78
CA ILE A 648 -0.86 -7.29 23.72
C ILE A 648 -1.80 -6.09 23.81
N VAL A 649 -1.57 -5.24 24.80
CA VAL A 649 -2.43 -4.09 25.09
C VAL A 649 -2.24 -2.98 24.05
N ASP A 650 -3.34 -2.48 23.49
CA ASP A 650 -3.36 -1.27 22.66
C ASP A 650 -3.42 -0.03 23.54
N VAL A 651 -2.26 0.45 23.99
CA VAL A 651 -2.14 1.64 24.85
C VAL A 651 -2.71 2.88 24.16
N GLY A 652 -2.46 3.06 22.86
CA GLY A 652 -3.02 4.18 22.10
C GLY A 652 -4.55 4.13 22.04
N GLY A 653 -5.12 2.93 21.87
CA GLY A 653 -6.55 2.70 21.95
C GLY A 653 -7.14 3.06 23.30
N LEU A 654 -6.49 2.63 24.40
CA LEU A 654 -6.92 2.94 25.77
C LEU A 654 -6.95 4.45 26.05
N VAL A 655 -5.90 5.18 25.63
CA VAL A 655 -5.83 6.64 25.77
C VAL A 655 -6.96 7.33 25.00
N ARG A 656 -7.21 6.93 23.75
CA ARG A 656 -8.29 7.50 22.93
C ARG A 656 -9.68 7.26 23.52
N ALA A 657 -9.95 6.06 24.04
CA ALA A 657 -11.25 5.72 24.64
C ALA A 657 -11.57 6.60 25.85
N ARG A 658 -10.57 6.93 26.68
CA ARG A 658 -10.76 7.81 27.84
C ARG A 658 -10.97 9.28 27.47
N ARG A 659 -10.34 9.77 26.40
CA ARG A 659 -10.56 11.14 25.91
C ARG A 659 -12.01 11.39 25.51
N MET A 660 -12.68 10.40 24.93
CA MET A 660 -14.10 10.49 24.57
C MET A 660 -15.04 10.53 25.79
N GLN A 661 -14.71 9.81 26.87
CA GLN A 661 -15.52 9.82 28.10
C GLN A 661 -15.40 11.11 28.92
N GLN A 662 -14.31 11.88 28.78
CA GLN A 662 -14.16 13.18 29.44
C GLN A 662 -14.81 14.34 28.66
N ALA A 663 -15.11 14.14 27.37
CA ALA A 663 -15.70 15.15 26.50
C ALA A 663 -17.24 15.05 26.37
N ALA A 664 -17.83 13.95 26.85
CA ALA A 664 -19.27 13.73 26.98
C ALA A 664 -19.72 14.02 28.42
#